data_AF-E8R305-F1
#
_entry.id   AF-E8R305-F1
#
_cell.length_a   1.000
_cell.length_b   1.000
_cell.length_c   1.000
_cell.angle_alpha   90.00
_cell.angle_beta   90.00
_cell.angle_gamma   90.00
#
_symmetry.space_group_name_H-M   'P 1'
#
loop_
_entity.id
_entity.type
_entity.pdbx_description
1 polymer ?
#
loop_
_entity_poly.entity_id
_entity_poly.type
_entity_poly.pdbx_seq_one_letter_code
_entity_poly.pdbx_strand_id
1 'polypeptide(L)'
;MGFAWPSIPRRSVFGMADPTAREILDHLERHLTAPRKVGLFGHRNVGKTTLLAMFYRQASTGQVPDLRLSAPEPETAEYLAEKIARIEAGEPPAGTLSETELKLRLYHGSARYDLIVKDYQGEHVTLGSNEPILDFFADCDAVLFCLDPTGSTEPAERLRRQQEVEGLLETYLEQSRTLKVQRPIAIVVTKYDRVVATQGPIPVETLLEKRFGMTLHAIKHNAPDAATFAVSAYGPSGGEDGSPPAELEPQGLDAPLLWVASKLETIDRDQLDWLWDLAPHDYVRLSRCVKSFERRYPESPQAAAYRKRLNKLGRARLARRLGTALLLLVATAAALVAYDLAGYEMARRFEAEKNPAQAVARRWEEFRQWHPTFRWLFPARYNEALERGRDAQIQAEKARVLAGRSDPDRENRLIELKELAPERIAEIGQIEEVQAKRRHDDRWRLLRAEAELPDDDPSRQIDDLRSFLREFPDSPHREEAIRLANALIQFRTERQSTRDKQRLDSIRRAAELPNADLGDLLDRTRTFLEEHPQSIYRVEAEELIAKFTARMDDRDFTSAVEFSRRFPTQFAARIEKYDAYLKTYASGGRHLTEALQAKSEIFKEWDLHSYRQAYQHIREFPNDLDEGARRLNDYLRVHPNGRFTAAAQAYLDWIRKISEPHEYQVTLKRGQVEDSVGSNPDLSVTIEVGGVTYGPSPTIPGTSSPVWDYTFPKPVVWKRGDPVAITITKHGFLGSRDIYTLYSAKDDPLAMKLLSTTIRPAGGGKTLLVFESDFNLPSLPKPE
;
A
#
# COMPACT_ATOMS: atom_id res chain seq x y z
N MET A 1 -8.35 6.40 54.88
CA MET A 1 -9.63 6.46 54.12
C MET A 1 -9.28 6.38 52.65
N GLY A 2 -9.31 5.18 52.08
CA GLY A 2 -9.05 4.95 50.65
C GLY A 2 -10.38 4.80 49.93
N PHE A 3 -10.66 5.68 48.98
CA PHE A 3 -11.83 5.58 48.10
C PHE A 3 -11.50 4.62 46.95
N ALA A 4 -12.14 3.46 46.98
CA ALA A 4 -12.16 2.50 45.89
C ALA A 4 -13.10 3.01 44.77
N TRP A 5 -12.60 3.04 43.54
CA TRP A 5 -13.41 3.30 42.36
C TRP A 5 -14.28 2.07 42.03
N PRO A 6 -15.51 2.26 41.52
CA PRO A 6 -16.42 1.15 41.29
C PRO A 6 -16.02 0.38 40.02
N SER A 7 -15.85 -0.93 40.20
CA SER A 7 -15.68 -1.91 39.12
C SER A 7 -16.90 -1.97 38.21
N ILE A 8 -16.71 -1.70 36.92
CA ILE A 8 -17.73 -1.83 35.87
C ILE A 8 -18.14 -3.32 35.73
N PRO A 9 -19.45 -3.65 35.61
CA PRO A 9 -19.93 -5.02 35.63
C PRO A 9 -19.52 -5.81 34.38
N ARG A 10 -18.92 -6.98 34.59
CA ARG A 10 -18.65 -7.99 33.55
C ARG A 10 -19.98 -8.63 33.12
N ARG A 11 -20.55 -8.22 31.99
CA ARG A 11 -21.59 -8.99 31.29
C ARG A 11 -20.94 -9.86 30.22
N SER A 12 -21.05 -11.17 30.39
CA SER A 12 -20.76 -12.18 29.36
C SER A 12 -21.91 -12.20 28.35
N VAL A 13 -21.65 -11.80 27.11
CA VAL A 13 -22.50 -12.14 25.97
C VAL A 13 -21.63 -12.98 25.04
N PHE A 14 -21.88 -14.29 25.08
CA PHE A 14 -21.24 -15.29 24.24
C PHE A 14 -21.82 -15.21 22.82
N GLY A 15 -20.94 -15.16 21.81
CA GLY A 15 -21.36 -15.27 20.42
C GLY A 15 -20.33 -14.82 19.37
N MET A 16 -19.06 -15.22 19.47
CA MET A 16 -18.08 -15.38 18.37
C MET A 16 -16.76 -15.87 18.99
N ALA A 17 -15.93 -16.59 18.23
CA ALA A 17 -14.74 -17.31 18.71
C ALA A 17 -13.84 -16.41 19.58
N ASP A 18 -13.72 -16.74 20.88
CA ASP A 18 -12.91 -15.99 21.84
C ASP A 18 -11.41 -16.24 21.51
N PRO A 19 -10.62 -15.21 21.17
CA PRO A 19 -9.22 -15.39 20.76
C PRO A 19 -8.41 -16.01 21.90
N THR A 20 -7.45 -16.88 21.55
CA THR A 20 -6.63 -17.54 22.57
C THR A 20 -5.82 -16.50 23.36
N ALA A 21 -5.53 -16.76 24.65
CA ALA A 21 -4.74 -15.84 25.48
C ALA A 21 -3.39 -15.46 24.84
N ARG A 22 -2.82 -16.36 24.01
CA ARG A 22 -1.61 -16.12 23.22
C ARG A 22 -1.85 -15.14 22.07
N GLU A 23 -2.94 -15.28 21.33
CA GLU A 23 -3.32 -14.35 20.26
C GLU A 23 -3.51 -12.92 20.78
N ILE A 24 -4.15 -12.78 21.95
CA ILE A 24 -4.32 -11.47 22.61
C ILE A 24 -2.96 -10.85 22.94
N LEU A 25 -2.04 -11.63 23.52
CA LEU A 25 -0.69 -11.15 23.84
C LEU A 25 0.10 -10.76 22.59
N ASP A 26 0.02 -11.56 21.52
CA ASP A 26 0.72 -11.30 20.26
C ASP A 26 0.13 -10.12 19.48
N HIS A 27 -1.18 -9.90 19.60
CA HIS A 27 -1.85 -8.71 19.09
C HIS A 27 -1.43 -7.44 19.84
N LEU A 28 -1.42 -7.47 21.18
CA LEU A 28 -0.96 -6.34 21.99
C LEU A 28 0.50 -6.00 21.75
N GLU A 29 1.38 -7.00 21.66
CA GLU A 29 2.79 -6.77 21.33
C GLU A 29 2.95 -6.13 19.94
N ARG A 30 2.21 -6.60 18.94
CA ARG A 30 2.23 -6.00 17.59
C ARG A 30 1.80 -4.53 17.63
N HIS A 31 0.67 -4.20 18.26
CA HIS A 31 0.24 -2.81 18.38
C HIS A 31 1.25 -1.95 19.15
N LEU A 32 1.87 -2.45 20.23
CA LEU A 32 2.84 -1.68 21.02
C LEU A 32 4.22 -1.53 20.36
N THR A 33 4.48 -2.20 19.25
CA THR A 33 5.80 -2.18 18.59
C THR A 33 5.78 -1.69 17.15
N ALA A 34 4.63 -1.79 16.47
CA ALA A 34 4.44 -1.33 15.10
C ALA A 34 4.25 0.21 15.00
N PRO A 35 4.41 0.78 13.78
CA PRO A 35 3.97 2.15 13.49
C PRO A 35 2.46 2.32 13.70
N ARG A 36 2.03 3.54 14.06
CA ARG A 36 0.64 3.87 14.32
C ARG A 36 -0.12 4.13 13.02
N LYS A 37 -1.29 3.52 12.88
CA LYS A 37 -2.16 3.72 11.71
C LYS A 37 -3.23 4.75 12.06
N VAL A 38 -3.22 5.88 11.35
CA VAL A 38 -4.23 6.93 11.52
C VAL A 38 -5.03 7.01 10.23
N GLY A 39 -6.32 6.72 10.35
CA GLY A 39 -7.22 6.74 9.21
C GLY A 39 -7.89 8.09 9.02
N LEU A 40 -7.88 8.60 7.78
CA LEU A 40 -8.63 9.79 7.38
C LEU A 40 -9.78 9.38 6.47
N PHE A 41 -11.00 9.40 6.99
CA PHE A 41 -12.20 8.90 6.29
C PHE A 41 -13.23 10.00 6.07
N GLY A 42 -14.13 9.80 5.11
CA GLY A 42 -15.18 10.75 4.79
C GLY A 42 -15.62 10.63 3.33
N HIS A 43 -16.77 11.22 3.01
CA HIS A 43 -17.36 11.12 1.67
C HIS A 43 -16.51 11.78 0.57
N ARG A 44 -16.91 11.63 -0.69
CA ARG A 44 -16.24 12.28 -1.84
C ARG A 44 -16.34 13.80 -1.75
N ASN A 45 -15.29 14.51 -2.15
CA ASN A 45 -15.25 15.98 -2.17
C ASN A 45 -15.35 16.67 -0.79
N VAL A 46 -15.14 15.93 0.30
CA VAL A 46 -15.02 16.53 1.65
C VAL A 46 -13.68 17.25 1.87
N GLY A 47 -12.72 17.10 0.96
CA GLY A 47 -11.41 17.75 1.07
C GLY A 47 -10.37 16.98 1.91
N LYS A 48 -10.43 15.65 1.94
CA LYS A 48 -9.45 14.80 2.67
C LYS A 48 -8.02 15.05 2.20
N THR A 49 -7.76 14.94 0.90
CA THR A 49 -6.43 15.15 0.30
C THR A 49 -5.94 16.56 0.56
N THR A 50 -6.81 17.57 0.42
CA THR A 50 -6.50 18.97 0.75
C THR A 50 -6.14 19.13 2.22
N LEU A 51 -6.93 18.55 3.13
CA LEU A 51 -6.70 18.61 4.57
C LEU A 51 -5.34 17.98 4.93
N LEU A 52 -5.03 16.82 4.36
CA LEU A 52 -3.77 16.13 4.61
C LEU A 52 -2.55 16.91 4.09
N ALA A 53 -2.65 17.47 2.88
CA ALA A 53 -1.62 18.34 2.32
C ALA A 53 -1.39 19.58 3.19
N MET A 54 -2.47 20.20 3.68
CA MET A 54 -2.38 21.38 4.55
C MET A 54 -1.88 21.04 5.96
N PHE A 55 -2.24 19.89 6.54
CA PHE A 55 -1.62 19.40 7.77
C PHE A 55 -0.11 19.26 7.61
N TYR A 56 0.34 18.62 6.52
CA TYR A 56 1.76 18.47 6.26
C TYR A 56 2.45 19.82 6.03
N ARG A 57 1.87 20.71 5.22
CA ARG A 57 2.41 22.06 4.98
C ARG A 57 2.59 22.82 6.29
N GLN A 58 1.53 22.99 7.06
CA GLN A 58 1.53 23.81 8.29
C GLN A 58 2.46 23.23 9.36
N ALA A 59 2.47 21.91 9.53
CA ALA A 59 3.30 21.27 10.54
C ALA A 59 4.78 21.12 10.09
N SER A 60 5.06 20.97 8.79
CA SER A 60 6.45 20.86 8.30
C SER A 60 7.18 22.20 8.28
N THR A 61 6.47 23.30 8.05
CA THR A 61 6.99 24.68 8.08
C THR A 61 7.07 25.27 9.50
N GLY A 62 6.59 24.54 10.51
CA GLY A 62 6.60 24.98 11.91
C GLY A 62 5.56 26.05 12.23
N GLN A 63 4.53 26.20 11.39
CA GLN A 63 3.41 27.13 11.64
C GLN A 63 2.43 26.60 12.69
N VAL A 64 2.47 25.30 13.01
CA VAL A 64 1.76 24.71 14.15
C VAL A 64 2.72 24.61 15.35
N PRO A 65 2.45 25.33 16.46
CA PRO A 65 3.28 25.24 17.66
C PRO A 65 3.36 23.80 18.20
N ASP A 66 4.55 23.42 18.68
CA ASP A 66 4.84 22.13 19.32
C ASP A 66 4.60 20.87 18.46
N LEU A 67 4.18 21.02 17.20
CA LEU A 67 3.96 19.92 16.25
C LEU A 67 4.84 20.06 15.02
N ARG A 68 5.46 18.97 14.61
CA ARG A 68 6.17 18.88 13.34
C ARG A 68 5.81 17.60 12.60
N LEU A 69 5.46 17.72 11.33
CA LEU A 69 5.24 16.57 10.45
C LEU A 69 6.42 16.45 9.47
N SER A 70 6.89 15.24 9.25
CA SER A 70 7.92 14.94 8.26
C SER A 70 7.54 13.70 7.45
N ALA A 71 7.89 13.69 6.17
CA ALA A 71 7.78 12.53 5.30
C ALA A 71 9.15 11.84 5.22
N PRO A 72 9.38 10.73 5.95
CA PRO A 72 10.67 10.03 5.92
C PRO A 72 10.98 9.37 4.57
N GLU A 73 9.96 9.07 3.76
CA GLU A 73 10.11 8.41 2.45
C GLU A 73 9.98 9.43 1.30
N PRO A 74 10.85 9.37 0.27
CA PRO A 74 10.79 10.28 -0.87
C PRO A 74 9.44 10.30 -1.57
N GLU A 75 8.82 9.13 -1.76
CA GLU A 75 7.52 8.99 -2.44
C GLU A 75 6.40 9.77 -1.71
N THR A 76 6.34 9.68 -0.38
CA THR A 76 5.36 10.42 0.42
C THR A 76 5.64 11.93 0.38
N ALA A 77 6.92 12.33 0.39
CA ALA A 77 7.32 13.72 0.32
C ALA A 77 6.99 14.35 -1.04
N GLU A 78 7.28 13.66 -2.13
CA GLU A 78 6.98 14.07 -3.51
C GLU A 78 5.48 14.17 -3.75
N TYR A 79 4.71 13.16 -3.31
CA TYR A 79 3.27 13.17 -3.41
C TYR A 79 2.65 14.39 -2.72
N LEU A 80 3.04 14.67 -1.48
CA LEU A 80 2.50 15.81 -0.73
C LEU A 80 3.01 17.15 -1.28
N ALA A 81 4.27 17.22 -1.74
CA ALA A 81 4.83 18.41 -2.36
C ALA A 81 4.09 18.76 -3.67
N GLU A 82 3.74 17.77 -4.50
CA GLU A 82 2.94 17.97 -5.71
C GLU A 82 1.56 18.58 -5.36
N LYS A 83 0.88 18.04 -4.34
CA LYS A 83 -0.44 18.57 -3.94
C LYS A 83 -0.35 19.97 -3.34
N ILE A 84 0.68 20.25 -2.54
CA ILE A 84 0.91 21.59 -1.98
C ILE A 84 1.22 22.59 -3.09
N ALA A 85 2.11 22.24 -4.03
CA ALA A 85 2.48 23.13 -5.14
C ALA A 85 1.27 23.53 -5.98
N ARG A 86 0.33 22.62 -6.22
CA ARG A 86 -0.92 22.93 -6.92
C ARG A 86 -1.83 23.85 -6.13
N ILE A 87 -1.99 23.58 -4.83
CA ILE A 87 -2.76 24.45 -3.93
C ILE A 87 -2.17 25.87 -3.92
N GLU A 88 -0.85 26.01 -3.82
CA GLU A 88 -0.15 27.30 -3.84
C GLU A 88 -0.20 28.00 -5.20
N ALA A 89 -0.35 27.23 -6.29
CA ALA A 89 -0.61 27.77 -7.64
C ALA A 89 -2.07 28.22 -7.84
N GLY A 90 -2.94 28.08 -6.84
CA GLY A 90 -4.36 28.41 -6.96
C GLY A 90 -5.18 27.34 -7.68
N GLU A 91 -4.64 26.13 -7.85
CA GLU A 91 -5.36 25.00 -8.44
C GLU A 91 -5.83 24.01 -7.36
N PRO A 92 -7.07 23.49 -7.41
CA PRO A 92 -7.48 22.44 -6.52
C PRO A 92 -6.67 21.16 -6.79
N PRO A 93 -6.30 20.38 -5.74
CA PRO A 93 -5.59 19.13 -5.93
C PRO A 93 -6.45 18.15 -6.75
N ALA A 94 -5.84 17.46 -7.73
CA ALA A 94 -6.56 16.43 -8.49
C ALA A 94 -7.13 15.36 -7.55
N GLY A 95 -8.32 14.86 -7.90
CA GLY A 95 -8.91 13.74 -7.19
C GLY A 95 -7.98 12.53 -7.17
N THR A 96 -7.87 11.88 -6.01
CA THR A 96 -7.07 10.68 -5.82
C THR A 96 -7.61 9.56 -6.71
N LEU A 97 -6.82 9.14 -7.72
CA LEU A 97 -7.17 8.10 -8.70
C LEU A 97 -6.89 6.68 -8.20
N SER A 98 -5.99 6.54 -7.22
CA SER A 98 -5.57 5.26 -6.65
C SER A 98 -5.24 5.41 -5.16
N GLU A 99 -5.53 4.37 -4.37
CA GLU A 99 -5.21 4.34 -2.93
C GLU A 99 -3.71 4.54 -2.71
N THR A 100 -3.33 5.55 -1.92
CA THR A 100 -1.92 5.87 -1.68
C THR A 100 -1.64 5.80 -0.18
N GLU A 101 -0.70 4.94 0.22
CA GLU A 101 -0.23 4.85 1.60
C GLU A 101 0.91 5.84 1.83
N LEU A 102 0.69 6.76 2.77
CA LEU A 102 1.59 7.86 3.10
C LEU A 102 2.21 7.58 4.46
N LYS A 103 3.54 7.42 4.47
CA LYS A 103 4.29 7.20 5.70
C LYS A 103 4.79 8.54 6.21
N LEU A 104 4.26 8.95 7.35
CA LEU A 104 4.53 10.23 7.98
C LEU A 104 5.18 10.01 9.33
N ARG A 105 5.86 11.04 9.83
CA ARG A 105 6.39 11.06 11.19
C ARG A 105 5.99 12.36 11.85
N LEU A 106 5.16 12.23 12.87
CA LEU A 106 4.70 13.32 13.71
C LEU A 106 5.61 13.45 14.93
N TYR A 107 6.05 14.65 15.20
CA TYR A 107 6.74 15.03 16.42
C TYR A 107 5.82 15.94 17.22
N HIS A 108 5.67 15.66 18.50
CA HIS A 108 4.93 16.49 19.45
C HIS A 108 5.79 16.67 20.70
N GLY A 109 6.37 17.85 20.89
CA GLY A 109 7.47 18.03 21.85
C GLY A 109 8.61 17.04 21.59
N SER A 110 8.96 16.23 22.59
CA SER A 110 9.96 15.15 22.47
C SER A 110 9.38 13.81 21.97
N ALA A 111 8.05 13.69 21.87
CA ALA A 111 7.40 12.47 21.42
C ALA A 111 7.48 12.31 19.91
N ARG A 112 7.60 11.06 19.45
CA ARG A 112 7.71 10.71 18.03
C ARG A 112 6.75 9.58 17.67
N TYR A 113 5.88 9.84 16.70
CA TYR A 113 4.93 8.90 16.15
C TYR A 113 5.30 8.60 14.69
N ASP A 114 5.62 7.35 14.38
CA ASP A 114 5.66 6.90 13.00
C ASP A 114 4.21 6.58 12.61
N LEU A 115 3.65 7.36 11.67
CA LEU A 115 2.26 7.33 11.24
C LEU A 115 2.12 6.72 9.85
N ILE A 116 1.11 5.90 9.66
CA ILE A 116 0.66 5.45 8.34
C ILE A 116 -0.73 6.06 8.11
N VAL A 117 -0.84 6.88 7.09
CA VAL A 117 -2.09 7.52 6.66
C VAL A 117 -2.36 7.06 5.23
N LYS A 118 -3.56 6.58 4.94
CA LYS A 118 -3.94 6.23 3.56
C LYS A 118 -4.86 7.31 2.99
N ASP A 119 -4.50 7.83 1.82
CA ASP A 119 -5.40 8.67 1.04
C ASP A 119 -6.21 7.80 0.08
N TYR A 120 -7.53 7.91 0.18
CA TYR A 120 -8.49 7.09 -0.53
C TYR A 120 -9.42 7.93 -1.39
N GLN A 121 -9.78 7.40 -2.56
CA GLN A 121 -10.85 7.95 -3.37
C GLN A 121 -12.17 7.80 -2.62
N GLY A 122 -12.94 8.89 -2.50
CA GLY A 122 -14.22 8.88 -1.77
C GLY A 122 -15.29 7.95 -2.38
N GLU A 123 -15.09 7.45 -3.59
CA GLU A 123 -15.98 6.51 -4.29
C GLU A 123 -15.80 5.07 -3.82
N HIS A 124 -14.60 4.70 -3.34
CA HIS A 124 -14.30 3.35 -2.83
C HIS A 124 -15.00 3.04 -1.49
N VAL A 125 -15.61 4.06 -0.87
CA VAL A 125 -16.44 3.96 0.33
C VAL A 125 -17.92 3.73 -0.01
N THR A 126 -18.36 4.06 -1.22
CA THR A 126 -19.80 4.20 -1.55
C THR A 126 -20.55 2.88 -1.80
N LEU A 127 -19.84 1.76 -1.91
CA LEU A 127 -20.42 0.43 -2.06
C LEU A 127 -19.50 -0.54 -1.31
N GLY A 128 -20.04 -1.40 -0.46
CA GLY A 128 -19.29 -2.36 0.36
C GLY A 128 -18.58 -3.46 -0.44
N SER A 129 -17.72 -3.09 -1.38
CA SER A 129 -17.09 -3.99 -2.36
C SER A 129 -15.57 -4.14 -2.21
N ASN A 130 -14.93 -3.44 -1.26
CA ASN A 130 -13.47 -3.58 -1.04
C ASN A 130 -13.15 -3.95 0.41
N GLU A 131 -13.03 -5.25 0.69
CA GLU A 131 -12.43 -5.83 1.91
C GLU A 131 -11.14 -5.09 2.37
N PRO A 132 -10.22 -4.62 1.49
CA PRO A 132 -8.97 -3.96 1.91
C PRO A 132 -9.13 -2.64 2.69
N ILE A 133 -10.21 -1.87 2.45
CA ILE A 133 -10.45 -0.61 3.16
C ILE A 133 -10.99 -0.89 4.56
N LEU A 134 -11.93 -1.83 4.66
CA LEU A 134 -12.48 -2.25 5.94
C LEU A 134 -11.42 -2.93 6.80
N ASP A 135 -10.48 -3.68 6.20
CA ASP A 135 -9.35 -4.26 6.92
C ASP A 135 -8.36 -3.20 7.43
N PHE A 136 -8.02 -2.20 6.61
CA PHE A 136 -7.18 -1.09 7.07
C PHE A 136 -7.89 -0.29 8.17
N PHE A 137 -9.19 -0.06 8.01
CA PHE A 137 -10.02 0.62 8.99
C PHE A 137 -10.12 -0.17 10.30
N ALA A 138 -10.23 -1.50 10.21
CA ALA A 138 -10.18 -2.42 11.33
C ALA A 138 -8.81 -2.44 12.01
N ASP A 139 -7.74 -2.00 11.36
CA ASP A 139 -6.38 -2.00 11.92
C ASP A 139 -5.89 -0.58 12.31
N CYS A 140 -6.74 0.44 12.17
CA CYS A 140 -6.41 1.81 12.57
C CYS A 140 -6.37 1.98 14.10
N ASP A 141 -5.31 2.63 14.60
CA ASP A 141 -5.16 2.98 16.01
C ASP A 141 -5.89 4.28 16.38
N ALA A 142 -6.16 5.15 15.40
CA ALA A 142 -6.99 6.35 15.55
C ALA A 142 -7.69 6.70 14.24
N VAL A 143 -8.85 7.33 14.32
CA VAL A 143 -9.66 7.69 13.13
C VAL A 143 -10.10 9.15 13.18
N LEU A 144 -9.91 9.85 12.07
CA LEU A 144 -10.45 11.17 11.78
C LEU A 144 -11.53 11.05 10.70
N PHE A 145 -12.78 11.35 11.06
CA PHE A 145 -13.93 11.34 10.17
C PHE A 145 -14.25 12.75 9.67
N CYS A 146 -13.91 13.03 8.42
CA CYS A 146 -14.17 14.28 7.75
C CYS A 146 -15.62 14.39 7.26
N LEU A 147 -16.28 15.50 7.59
CA LEU A 147 -17.62 15.85 7.14
C LEU A 147 -17.64 17.21 6.44
N ASP A 148 -18.38 17.34 5.34
CA ASP A 148 -18.66 18.63 4.69
C ASP A 148 -20.09 19.07 5.06
N PRO A 149 -20.25 20.10 5.90
CA PRO A 149 -21.57 20.56 6.32
C PRO A 149 -22.31 21.30 5.20
N THR A 150 -21.63 21.69 4.11
CA THR A 150 -22.16 22.56 3.04
C THR A 150 -22.30 21.88 1.68
N GLY A 151 -21.71 20.71 1.50
CA GLY A 151 -21.34 20.18 0.18
C GLY A 151 -22.44 19.82 -0.81
N SER A 152 -23.72 20.01 -0.49
CA SER A 152 -24.82 19.98 -1.47
C SER A 152 -26.04 20.74 -0.95
N THR A 153 -26.68 21.54 -1.82
CA THR A 153 -27.97 22.18 -1.55
C THR A 153 -29.13 21.18 -1.72
N GLU A 154 -28.92 20.07 -2.43
CA GLU A 154 -29.93 19.06 -2.69
C GLU A 154 -30.18 18.16 -1.45
N PRO A 155 -31.43 18.06 -0.96
CA PRO A 155 -31.75 17.22 0.20
C PRO A 155 -31.40 15.74 0.03
N ALA A 156 -31.57 15.18 -1.17
CA ALA A 156 -31.31 13.77 -1.45
C ALA A 156 -29.81 13.42 -1.39
N GLU A 157 -28.96 14.29 -1.96
CA GLU A 157 -27.52 14.08 -1.94
C GLU A 157 -26.95 14.23 -0.52
N ARG A 158 -27.47 15.20 0.27
CA ARG A 158 -27.11 15.32 1.68
C ARG A 158 -27.47 14.07 2.48
N LEU A 159 -28.69 13.54 2.30
CA LEU A 159 -29.13 12.32 2.99
C LEU A 159 -28.27 11.11 2.60
N ARG A 160 -27.96 10.95 1.31
CA ARG A 160 -27.08 9.89 0.82
C ARG A 160 -25.69 9.97 1.47
N ARG A 161 -25.07 11.15 1.47
CA ARG A 161 -23.75 11.36 2.11
C ARG A 161 -23.78 11.10 3.62
N GLN A 162 -24.88 11.43 4.29
CA GLN A 162 -25.07 11.12 5.70
C GLN A 162 -25.16 9.61 5.94
N GLN A 163 -25.95 8.89 5.13
CA GLN A 163 -26.07 7.43 5.22
C GLN A 163 -24.74 6.71 4.95
N GLU A 164 -23.93 7.20 4.00
CA GLU A 164 -22.59 6.67 3.73
C GLU A 164 -21.66 6.80 4.94
N VAL A 165 -21.69 7.96 5.61
CA VAL A 165 -20.93 8.19 6.85
C VAL A 165 -21.42 7.30 7.98
N GLU A 166 -22.74 7.17 8.15
CA GLU A 166 -23.34 6.33 9.19
C GLU A 166 -23.00 4.85 8.98
N GLY A 167 -23.03 4.34 7.75
CA GLY A 167 -22.65 2.96 7.45
C GLY A 167 -21.18 2.65 7.73
N LEU A 168 -20.26 3.56 7.39
CA LEU A 168 -18.85 3.42 7.76
C LEU A 168 -18.66 3.43 9.28
N LEU A 169 -19.36 4.33 9.97
CA LEU A 169 -19.28 4.44 11.42
C LEU A 169 -19.80 3.16 12.09
N GLU A 170 -20.94 2.63 11.65
CA GLU A 170 -21.50 1.38 12.17
C GLU A 170 -20.51 0.22 12.03
N THR A 171 -19.91 0.07 10.85
CA THR A 171 -18.89 -0.95 10.59
C THR A 171 -17.68 -0.80 11.53
N TYR A 172 -17.23 0.43 11.79
CA TYR A 172 -16.15 0.70 12.75
C TYR A 172 -16.49 0.25 14.17
N LEU A 173 -17.70 0.60 14.59
CA LEU A 173 -18.18 0.38 15.95
C LEU A 173 -18.43 -1.10 16.20
N GLU A 174 -18.87 -1.86 15.20
CA GLU A 174 -18.99 -3.31 15.29
C GLU A 174 -17.63 -3.99 15.44
N GLN A 175 -16.64 -3.63 14.62
CA GLN A 175 -15.31 -4.24 14.66
C GLN A 175 -14.51 -3.87 15.92
N SER A 176 -14.67 -2.64 16.43
CA SER A 176 -14.01 -2.19 17.66
C SER A 176 -14.52 -2.86 18.93
N ARG A 177 -15.73 -3.44 18.93
CA ARG A 177 -16.27 -4.18 20.09
C ARG A 177 -15.54 -5.50 20.35
N THR A 178 -14.94 -6.10 19.33
CA THR A 178 -14.29 -7.42 19.41
C THR A 178 -12.97 -7.37 20.17
N LEU A 179 -12.28 -6.23 20.14
CA LEU A 179 -11.01 -6.00 20.82
C LEU A 179 -11.28 -5.02 21.97
N LYS A 180 -11.14 -5.43 23.24
CA LYS A 180 -11.46 -4.61 24.44
C LYS A 180 -10.77 -3.25 24.56
N VAL A 181 -10.00 -2.82 23.56
CA VAL A 181 -9.32 -1.52 23.52
C VAL A 181 -10.21 -0.54 22.77
N GLN A 182 -10.68 0.50 23.47
CA GLN A 182 -11.40 1.60 22.83
C GLN A 182 -10.48 2.31 21.86
N ARG A 183 -10.96 2.49 20.62
CA ARG A 183 -10.23 3.21 19.58
C ARG A 183 -10.75 4.65 19.50
N PRO A 184 -9.86 5.64 19.44
CA PRO A 184 -10.23 7.04 19.48
C PRO A 184 -10.75 7.47 18.11
N ILE A 185 -11.89 8.15 18.12
CA ILE A 185 -12.53 8.71 16.93
C ILE A 185 -12.64 10.22 17.10
N ALA A 186 -12.32 10.99 16.07
CA ALA A 186 -12.69 12.40 16.02
C ALA A 186 -13.46 12.72 14.76
N ILE A 187 -14.45 13.60 14.90
CA ILE A 187 -15.21 14.18 13.79
C ILE A 187 -14.55 15.49 13.41
N VAL A 188 -14.19 15.63 12.14
CA VAL A 188 -13.53 16.80 11.59
C VAL A 188 -14.47 17.47 10.58
N VAL A 189 -15.07 18.59 10.96
CA VAL A 189 -15.92 19.39 10.08
C VAL A 189 -15.02 20.23 9.19
N THR A 190 -14.91 19.82 7.93
CA THR A 190 -14.12 20.49 6.89
C THR A 190 -14.88 21.65 6.28
N LYS A 191 -14.16 22.54 5.58
CA LYS A 191 -14.72 23.74 4.91
C LYS A 191 -15.54 24.62 5.85
N TYR A 192 -15.09 24.71 7.10
CA TYR A 192 -15.83 25.40 8.14
C TYR A 192 -15.98 26.91 7.89
N ASP A 193 -15.05 27.50 7.15
CA ASP A 193 -15.11 28.84 6.59
C ASP A 193 -16.46 29.15 5.91
N ARG A 194 -17.01 28.21 5.14
CA ARG A 194 -18.30 28.36 4.45
C ARG A 194 -19.48 28.43 5.40
N VAL A 195 -19.40 27.72 6.52
CA VAL A 195 -20.42 27.78 7.58
C VAL A 195 -20.39 29.15 8.25
N VAL A 196 -19.19 29.63 8.58
CA VAL A 196 -19.00 30.95 9.19
C VAL A 196 -19.48 32.06 8.26
N ALA A 197 -19.17 31.98 6.97
CA ALA A 197 -19.64 32.94 5.97
C ALA A 197 -21.17 32.98 5.84
N THR A 198 -21.85 31.83 5.96
CA THR A 198 -23.30 31.73 5.76
C THR A 198 -24.12 32.01 7.03
N GLN A 199 -23.65 31.54 8.19
CA GLN A 199 -24.43 31.48 9.43
C GLN A 199 -23.75 32.18 10.63
N GLY A 200 -22.56 32.76 10.43
CA GLY A 200 -21.72 33.26 11.50
C GLY A 200 -20.99 32.15 12.26
N PRO A 201 -20.12 32.50 13.22
CA PRO A 201 -19.41 31.53 14.04
C PRO A 201 -20.38 30.80 14.98
N ILE A 202 -20.56 29.49 14.79
CA ILE A 202 -21.40 28.63 15.62
C ILE A 202 -20.51 27.56 16.29
N PRO A 203 -20.80 27.07 17.49
CA PRO A 203 -20.08 25.91 18.03
C PRO A 203 -20.23 24.68 17.11
N VAL A 204 -19.13 23.95 16.87
CA VAL A 204 -19.14 22.81 15.94
C VAL A 204 -20.10 21.71 16.39
N GLU A 205 -20.26 21.53 17.70
CA GLU A 205 -21.18 20.57 18.30
C GLU A 205 -22.63 20.92 17.96
N THR A 206 -23.00 22.21 18.02
CA THR A 206 -24.35 22.68 17.67
C THR A 206 -24.65 22.48 16.18
N LEU A 207 -23.65 22.69 15.31
CA LEU A 207 -23.77 22.41 13.89
C LEU A 207 -23.97 20.92 13.62
N LEU A 208 -23.19 20.08 14.28
CA LEU A 208 -23.27 18.62 14.16
C LEU A 208 -24.59 18.08 14.72
N GLU A 209 -25.09 18.58 15.84
CA GLU A 209 -26.40 18.17 16.39
C GLU A 209 -27.53 18.53 15.42
N LYS A 210 -27.47 19.69 14.78
CA LYS A 210 -28.50 20.15 13.84
C LYS A 210 -28.51 19.37 12.52
N ARG A 211 -27.34 18.96 12.02
CA ARG A 211 -27.20 18.35 10.67
C ARG A 211 -26.92 16.85 10.67
N PHE A 212 -26.31 16.34 11.73
CA PHE A 212 -25.80 14.97 11.88
C PHE A 212 -26.13 14.38 13.26
N GLY A 213 -27.25 14.79 13.86
CA GLY A 213 -27.61 14.45 15.24
C GLY A 213 -27.63 12.95 15.54
N MET A 214 -28.07 12.13 14.58
CA MET A 214 -28.06 10.66 14.69
C MET A 214 -26.63 10.10 14.74
N THR A 215 -25.76 10.56 13.83
CA THR A 215 -24.35 10.18 13.80
C THR A 215 -23.63 10.56 15.10
N LEU A 216 -23.86 11.79 15.59
CA LEU A 216 -23.26 12.26 16.83
C LEU A 216 -23.76 11.47 18.05
N HIS A 217 -25.05 11.11 18.08
CA HIS A 217 -25.61 10.26 19.13
C HIS A 217 -24.98 8.86 19.13
N ALA A 218 -24.82 8.24 17.96
CA ALA A 218 -24.16 6.93 17.82
C ALA A 218 -22.70 6.97 18.32
N ILE A 219 -21.96 8.03 17.99
CA ILE A 219 -20.58 8.23 18.44
C ILE A 219 -20.53 8.45 19.96
N LYS A 220 -21.31 9.38 20.51
CA LYS A 220 -21.33 9.64 21.96
C LYS A 220 -21.67 8.39 22.77
N HIS A 221 -22.53 7.51 22.24
CA HIS A 221 -22.89 6.26 22.90
C HIS A 221 -21.78 5.20 22.86
N ASN A 222 -21.10 5.03 21.72
CA ASN A 222 -20.12 3.93 21.53
C ASN A 222 -18.66 4.35 21.76
N ALA A 223 -18.34 5.64 21.61
CA ALA A 223 -17.02 6.24 21.76
C ALA A 223 -17.14 7.54 22.58
N PRO A 224 -17.30 7.45 23.92
CA PRO A 224 -17.55 8.60 24.78
C PRO A 224 -16.38 9.62 24.80
N ASP A 225 -15.16 9.16 24.46
CA ASP A 225 -13.96 10.00 24.36
C ASP A 225 -13.76 10.64 22.97
N ALA A 226 -14.78 10.60 22.11
CA ALA A 226 -14.71 11.19 20.79
C ALA A 226 -14.62 12.72 20.85
N ALA A 227 -13.85 13.30 19.93
CA ALA A 227 -13.69 14.75 19.82
C ALA A 227 -14.28 15.30 18.52
N THR A 228 -14.60 16.59 18.54
CA THR A 228 -15.18 17.33 17.43
C THR A 228 -14.30 18.52 17.12
N PHE A 229 -13.93 18.69 15.85
CA PHE A 229 -13.06 19.77 15.39
C PHE A 229 -13.66 20.47 14.18
N ALA A 230 -13.52 21.78 14.14
CA ALA A 230 -13.84 22.59 12.97
C ALA A 230 -12.54 23.00 12.29
N VAL A 231 -12.42 22.72 11.00
CA VAL A 231 -11.22 23.01 10.22
C VAL A 231 -11.54 23.69 8.91
N SER A 232 -10.69 24.63 8.53
CA SER A 232 -10.65 25.20 7.19
C SER A 232 -9.24 25.06 6.63
N ALA A 233 -9.12 24.36 5.50
CA ALA A 233 -7.83 24.12 4.87
C ALA A 233 -7.28 25.37 4.15
N TYR A 234 -8.16 26.24 3.63
CA TYR A 234 -7.77 27.44 2.89
C TYR A 234 -7.99 28.74 3.68
N GLY A 235 -8.91 28.74 4.65
CA GLY A 235 -9.31 29.94 5.37
C GLY A 235 -10.57 30.61 4.82
N PRO A 236 -10.93 31.80 5.34
CA PRO A 236 -12.19 32.48 5.05
C PRO A 236 -12.31 32.98 3.59
N SER A 237 -11.19 33.08 2.87
CA SER A 237 -11.14 33.60 1.49
C SER A 237 -11.26 32.51 0.41
N GLY A 238 -11.57 31.26 0.77
CA GLY A 238 -11.65 30.15 -0.20
C GLY A 238 -12.76 30.33 -1.25
N GLY A 239 -12.47 29.97 -2.50
CA GLY A 239 -13.44 30.02 -3.59
C GLY A 239 -14.65 29.10 -3.38
N GLU A 240 -15.84 29.51 -3.82
CA GLU A 240 -17.06 28.69 -3.76
C GLU A 240 -16.93 27.40 -4.58
N ASP A 241 -16.19 27.48 -5.69
CA ASP A 241 -15.83 26.39 -6.61
C ASP A 241 -14.80 25.39 -6.04
N GLY A 242 -14.23 25.67 -4.86
CA GLY A 242 -13.20 24.85 -4.23
C GLY A 242 -11.77 25.20 -4.66
N SER A 243 -11.59 26.30 -5.39
CA SER A 243 -10.28 26.81 -5.77
C SER A 243 -9.58 27.48 -4.56
N PRO A 244 -8.27 27.24 -4.36
CA PRO A 244 -7.50 27.93 -3.33
C PRO A 244 -7.44 29.45 -3.55
N PRO A 245 -7.50 30.26 -2.49
CA PRO A 245 -7.26 31.70 -2.56
C PRO A 245 -5.78 32.02 -2.82
N ALA A 246 -5.51 33.25 -3.29
CA ALA A 246 -4.15 33.73 -3.50
C ALA A 246 -3.31 33.76 -2.21
N GLU A 247 -3.95 33.99 -1.06
CA GLU A 247 -3.32 33.92 0.26
C GLU A 247 -4.04 32.89 1.11
N LEU A 248 -3.30 31.91 1.62
CA LEU A 248 -3.82 30.80 2.42
C LEU A 248 -3.79 31.16 3.90
N GLU A 249 -4.95 31.10 4.56
CA GLU A 249 -5.10 31.34 6.00
C GLU A 249 -5.79 30.15 6.70
N PRO A 250 -5.14 28.98 6.80
CA PRO A 250 -5.80 27.79 7.34
C PRO A 250 -6.16 27.96 8.82
N GLN A 251 -7.30 27.40 9.24
CA GLN A 251 -7.82 27.55 10.60
C GLN A 251 -8.13 26.19 11.23
N GLY A 252 -7.80 26.05 12.52
CA GLY A 252 -8.16 24.90 13.36
C GLY A 252 -7.42 23.59 13.04
N LEU A 253 -6.33 23.65 12.27
CA LEU A 253 -5.59 22.45 11.84
C LEU A 253 -4.71 21.82 12.94
N ASP A 254 -4.40 22.56 13.98
CA ASP A 254 -3.59 22.16 15.12
C ASP A 254 -4.33 21.19 16.06
N ALA A 255 -5.58 21.51 16.39
CA ALA A 255 -6.36 20.77 17.39
C ALA A 255 -6.56 19.27 17.07
N PRO A 256 -6.89 18.85 15.82
CA PRO A 256 -6.99 17.43 15.49
C PRO A 256 -5.68 16.66 15.68
N LEU A 257 -4.55 17.24 15.28
CA LEU A 257 -3.24 16.58 15.36
C LEU A 257 -2.76 16.46 16.81
N LEU A 258 -2.94 17.51 17.62
CA LEU A 258 -2.65 17.48 19.06
C LEU A 258 -3.50 16.41 19.77
N TRP A 259 -4.78 16.32 19.42
CA TRP A 259 -5.67 15.33 19.98
C TRP A 259 -5.22 13.90 19.63
N VAL A 260 -4.89 13.62 18.36
CA VAL A 260 -4.37 12.30 17.96
C VAL A 260 -3.11 11.96 18.75
N ALA A 261 -2.14 12.87 18.85
CA ALA A 261 -0.91 12.64 19.61
C ALA A 261 -1.20 12.28 21.08
N SER A 262 -2.08 13.04 21.74
CA SER A 262 -2.44 12.81 23.15
C SER A 262 -3.18 11.49 23.39
N LYS A 263 -4.08 11.09 22.48
CA LYS A 263 -4.87 9.86 22.62
C LYS A 263 -4.03 8.62 22.34
N LEU A 264 -3.09 8.69 21.39
CA LEU A 264 -2.18 7.58 21.12
C LEU A 264 -1.30 7.25 22.34
N GLU A 265 -0.76 8.24 23.05
CA GLU A 265 0.00 7.98 24.29
C GLU A 265 -0.87 7.28 25.35
N THR A 266 -2.10 7.74 25.52
CA THR A 266 -3.05 7.19 26.49
C THR A 266 -3.34 5.71 26.19
N ILE A 267 -3.60 5.38 24.93
CA ILE A 267 -3.86 4.00 24.49
C ILE A 267 -2.64 3.11 24.70
N ASP A 268 -1.45 3.61 24.35
CA ASP A 268 -0.21 2.85 24.49
C ASP A 268 0.07 2.53 25.95
N ARG A 269 -0.21 3.48 26.85
CA ARG A 269 -0.10 3.27 28.29
C ARG A 269 -1.09 2.20 28.75
N ASP A 270 -2.36 2.33 28.39
CA ASP A 270 -3.40 1.42 28.87
C ASP A 270 -3.20 -0.02 28.32
N GLN A 271 -2.76 -0.15 27.07
CA GLN A 271 -2.35 -1.43 26.46
C GLN A 271 -1.13 -2.04 27.16
N LEU A 272 -0.14 -1.22 27.53
CA LEU A 272 1.07 -1.70 28.20
C LEU A 272 0.78 -2.13 29.65
N ASP A 273 -0.07 -1.42 30.37
CA ASP A 273 -0.57 -1.85 31.69
C ASP A 273 -1.38 -3.16 31.56
N TRP A 274 -2.25 -3.27 30.55
CA TRP A 274 -3.01 -4.51 30.30
C TRP A 274 -2.08 -5.71 29.97
N LEU A 275 -1.04 -5.47 29.16
CA LEU A 275 -0.02 -6.48 28.87
C LEU A 275 0.71 -6.92 30.15
N TRP A 276 0.98 -5.99 31.06
CA TRP A 276 1.61 -6.26 32.34
C TRP A 276 0.75 -7.15 33.24
N ASP A 277 -0.56 -6.95 33.22
CA ASP A 277 -1.53 -7.75 33.98
C ASP A 277 -1.66 -9.17 33.40
N LEU A 278 -1.65 -9.31 32.07
CA LEU A 278 -1.78 -10.61 31.40
C LEU A 278 -0.50 -11.46 31.50
N ALA A 279 0.67 -10.84 31.40
CA ALA A 279 1.96 -11.54 31.33
C ALA A 279 3.04 -10.92 32.26
N PRO A 280 2.84 -10.89 33.59
CA PRO A 280 3.70 -10.16 34.53
C PRO A 280 5.13 -10.69 34.65
N HIS A 281 5.41 -11.86 34.06
CA HIS A 281 6.71 -12.54 34.13
C HIS A 281 7.39 -12.70 32.77
N ASP A 282 6.75 -12.30 31.67
CA ASP A 282 7.33 -12.35 30.33
C ASP A 282 8.26 -11.15 30.11
N TYR A 283 9.44 -11.24 30.72
CA TYR A 283 10.44 -10.17 30.66
C TYR A 283 10.82 -9.80 29.21
N VAL A 284 10.86 -10.76 28.29
CA VAL A 284 11.32 -10.52 26.91
C VAL A 284 10.30 -9.67 26.16
N ARG A 285 9.02 -10.06 26.22
CA ARG A 285 7.92 -9.30 25.61
C ARG A 285 7.77 -7.91 26.24
N LEU A 286 7.75 -7.84 27.57
CA LEU A 286 7.66 -6.57 28.30
C LEU A 286 8.85 -5.66 27.98
N SER A 287 10.07 -6.20 27.89
CA SER A 287 11.25 -5.40 27.53
C SER A 287 11.16 -4.82 26.12
N ARG A 288 10.62 -5.56 25.14
CA ARG A 288 10.41 -5.05 23.77
C ARG A 288 9.37 -3.93 23.75
N CYS A 289 8.23 -4.15 24.41
CA CYS A 289 7.13 -3.18 24.46
C CYS A 289 7.52 -1.89 25.21
N VAL A 290 8.18 -2.01 26.37
CA VAL A 290 8.68 -0.85 27.14
C VAL A 290 9.72 -0.07 26.35
N LYS A 291 10.64 -0.75 25.65
CA LYS A 291 11.64 -0.07 24.80
C LYS A 291 10.97 0.70 23.66
N SER A 292 9.95 0.12 23.01
CA SER A 292 9.17 0.80 21.97
C SER A 292 8.34 1.97 22.52
N PHE A 293 7.80 1.85 23.73
CA PHE A 293 7.13 2.94 24.43
C PHE A 293 8.10 4.08 24.77
N GLU A 294 9.25 3.79 25.38
CA GLU A 294 10.28 4.78 25.71
C GLU A 294 10.84 5.50 24.47
N ARG A 295 10.99 4.79 23.35
CA ARG A 295 11.43 5.39 22.09
C ARG A 295 10.41 6.40 21.55
N ARG A 296 9.12 6.15 21.75
CA ARG A 296 8.03 7.00 21.27
C ARG A 296 7.74 8.17 22.23
N TYR A 297 7.85 7.93 23.53
CA TYR A 297 7.54 8.89 24.60
C TYR A 297 8.72 9.04 25.59
N PRO A 298 9.85 9.62 25.16
CA PRO A 298 11.08 9.64 25.95
C PRO A 298 10.95 10.43 27.26
N GLU A 299 10.13 11.48 27.29
CA GLU A 299 9.91 12.32 28.48
C GLU A 299 8.64 11.95 29.27
N SER A 300 7.91 10.90 28.87
CA SER A 300 6.70 10.50 29.59
C SER A 300 7.06 10.01 31.00
N PRO A 301 6.42 10.54 32.07
CA PRO A 301 6.69 10.11 33.44
C PRO A 301 6.40 8.61 33.63
N GLN A 302 5.47 8.06 32.85
CA GLN A 302 5.13 6.64 32.86
C GLN A 302 6.24 5.76 32.27
N ALA A 303 6.98 6.26 31.28
CA ALA A 303 8.11 5.53 30.71
C ALA A 303 9.16 5.19 31.79
N ALA A 304 9.47 6.16 32.66
CA ALA A 304 10.35 5.95 33.81
C ALA A 304 9.77 4.95 34.84
N ALA A 305 8.44 4.95 35.05
CA ALA A 305 7.78 4.00 35.93
C ALA A 305 7.87 2.56 35.38
N TYR A 306 7.60 2.35 34.09
CA TYR A 306 7.73 1.06 33.43
C TYR A 306 9.17 0.55 33.42
N ARG A 307 10.16 1.43 33.16
CA ARG A 307 11.59 1.09 33.27
C ARG A 307 11.95 0.59 34.67
N LYS A 308 11.47 1.28 35.71
CA LYS A 308 11.69 0.87 37.11
C LYS A 308 11.05 -0.50 37.39
N ARG A 309 9.82 -0.75 36.93
CA ARG A 309 9.14 -2.05 37.05
C ARG A 309 9.93 -3.15 36.33
N LEU A 310 10.40 -2.91 35.10
CA LEU A 310 11.19 -3.87 34.31
C LEU A 310 12.54 -4.17 34.98
N ASN A 311 13.25 -3.15 35.46
CA ASN A 311 14.52 -3.31 36.18
C ASN A 311 14.35 -4.11 37.48
N LYS A 312 13.23 -3.93 38.21
CA LYS A 312 12.92 -4.74 39.39
C LYS A 312 12.75 -6.22 39.03
N LEU A 313 12.04 -6.53 37.94
CA LEU A 313 11.91 -7.89 37.43
C LEU A 313 13.27 -8.47 36.98
N GLY A 314 14.08 -7.69 36.27
CA GLY A 314 15.42 -8.08 35.84
C GLY A 314 16.35 -8.40 37.02
N ARG A 315 16.37 -7.57 38.06
CA ARG A 315 17.13 -7.79 39.30
C ARG A 315 16.67 -9.04 40.05
N ALA A 316 15.35 -9.25 40.16
CA ALA A 316 14.81 -10.45 40.81
C ALA A 316 15.23 -11.73 40.09
N ARG A 317 15.27 -11.71 38.74
CA ARG A 317 15.73 -12.83 37.92
C ARG A 317 17.24 -13.08 38.09
N LEU A 318 18.04 -12.02 38.10
CA LEU A 318 19.49 -12.10 38.32
C LEU A 318 19.82 -12.63 39.72
N ALA A 319 19.15 -12.14 40.76
CA ALA A 319 19.35 -12.59 42.14
C ALA A 319 19.03 -14.08 42.32
N ARG A 320 17.95 -14.58 41.70
CA ARG A 320 17.63 -16.02 41.69
C ARG A 320 18.74 -16.85 41.03
N ARG A 321 19.27 -16.38 39.88
CA ARG A 321 20.36 -17.06 39.16
C ARG A 321 21.68 -17.05 39.93
N LEU A 322 22.04 -15.93 40.56
CA LEU A 322 23.24 -15.81 41.38
C LEU A 322 23.15 -16.66 42.66
N GLY A 323 21.98 -16.70 43.31
CA GLY A 323 21.75 -17.55 44.47
C GLY A 323 21.94 -19.04 44.15
N THR A 324 21.42 -19.52 43.02
CA THR A 324 21.66 -20.90 42.56
C THR A 324 23.13 -21.17 42.22
N ALA A 325 23.82 -20.20 41.61
CA ALA A 325 25.23 -20.35 41.26
C ALA A 325 26.14 -20.40 42.51
N LEU A 326 25.87 -19.60 43.54
CA LEU A 326 26.64 -19.56 44.78
C LEU A 326 26.54 -20.89 45.56
N LEU A 327 25.33 -21.46 45.65
CA LEU A 327 25.10 -22.77 46.29
C LEU A 327 25.87 -23.90 45.59
N LEU A 328 25.87 -23.90 44.26
CA LEU A 328 26.65 -24.83 43.44
C LEU A 328 28.16 -24.67 43.69
N LEU A 329 28.65 -23.43 43.80
CA LEU A 329 30.08 -23.12 44.00
C LEU A 329 30.59 -23.59 45.37
N VAL A 330 29.82 -23.40 46.44
CA VAL A 330 30.20 -23.87 47.79
C VAL A 330 30.24 -25.40 47.86
N ALA A 331 29.26 -26.08 47.26
CA ALA A 331 29.23 -27.55 47.22
C ALA A 331 30.40 -28.13 46.41
N THR A 332 30.77 -27.49 45.30
CA THR A 332 31.96 -27.90 44.51
C THR A 332 33.27 -27.66 45.24
N ALA A 333 33.41 -26.54 45.96
CA ALA A 333 34.63 -26.26 46.74
C ALA A 333 34.89 -27.32 47.83
N ALA A 334 33.86 -27.74 48.56
CA ALA A 334 33.99 -28.78 49.59
C ALA A 334 34.35 -30.16 49.00
N ALA A 335 33.76 -30.52 47.85
CA ALA A 335 34.08 -31.76 47.15
C ALA A 335 35.53 -31.77 46.63
N LEU A 336 36.04 -30.63 46.14
CA LEU A 336 37.40 -30.49 45.64
C LEU A 336 38.46 -30.73 46.74
N VAL A 337 38.28 -30.18 47.94
CA VAL A 337 39.23 -30.38 49.05
C VAL A 337 39.32 -31.85 49.47
N ALA A 338 38.18 -32.54 49.57
CA ALA A 338 38.14 -33.95 49.94
C ALA A 338 38.74 -34.85 48.84
N TYR A 339 38.45 -34.53 47.58
CA TYR A 339 39.01 -35.20 46.41
C TYR A 339 40.55 -35.11 46.39
N ASP A 340 41.10 -33.93 46.65
CA ASP A 340 42.54 -33.67 46.61
C ASP A 340 43.35 -34.43 47.67
N LEU A 341 42.85 -34.50 48.90
CA LEU A 341 43.53 -35.24 49.97
C LEU A 341 43.52 -36.76 49.73
N ALA A 342 42.43 -37.29 49.19
CA ALA A 342 42.33 -38.71 48.85
C ALA A 342 43.27 -39.08 47.69
N GLY A 343 43.36 -38.23 46.65
CA GLY A 343 44.24 -38.44 45.51
C GLY A 343 45.72 -38.56 45.87
N TYR A 344 46.19 -37.70 46.79
CA TYR A 344 47.60 -37.67 47.20
C TYR A 344 48.01 -38.97 47.91
N GLU A 345 47.17 -39.44 48.82
CA GLU A 345 47.42 -40.66 49.59
C GLU A 345 47.40 -41.91 48.69
N MET A 346 46.51 -41.94 47.69
CA MET A 346 46.47 -43.02 46.71
C MET A 346 47.71 -43.04 45.80
N ALA A 347 48.19 -41.88 45.34
CA ALA A 347 49.39 -41.80 44.50
C ALA A 347 50.65 -42.28 45.27
N ARG A 348 50.77 -41.90 46.54
CA ARG A 348 51.88 -42.31 47.40
C ARG A 348 51.89 -43.83 47.65
N ARG A 349 50.72 -44.44 47.84
CA ARG A 349 50.62 -45.92 48.00
C ARG A 349 50.98 -46.65 46.71
N PHE A 350 50.53 -46.14 45.56
CA PHE A 350 50.79 -46.74 44.26
C PHE A 350 52.28 -46.76 43.89
N GLU A 351 53.04 -45.74 44.29
CA GLU A 351 54.49 -45.71 44.13
C GLU A 351 55.20 -46.78 44.99
N ALA A 352 54.73 -47.00 46.22
CA ALA A 352 55.31 -47.96 47.15
C ALA A 352 55.16 -49.44 46.69
N GLU A 353 54.23 -49.72 45.79
CA GLU A 353 53.90 -51.07 45.28
C GLU A 353 54.81 -51.56 44.13
N LYS A 354 55.95 -50.87 43.85
CA LYS A 354 56.94 -51.23 42.80
C LYS A 354 56.36 -51.36 41.39
N ASN A 355 55.45 -50.45 41.01
CA ASN A 355 54.86 -50.36 39.67
C ASN A 355 55.85 -49.88 38.59
N PRO A 356 55.63 -50.20 37.29
CA PRO A 356 56.50 -49.75 36.20
C PRO A 356 56.60 -48.22 36.13
N ALA A 357 57.79 -47.70 35.78
CA ALA A 357 58.10 -46.27 35.84
C ALA A 357 57.11 -45.38 35.07
N GLN A 358 56.60 -45.84 33.92
CA GLN A 358 55.55 -45.15 33.18
C GLN A 358 54.24 -45.03 33.98
N ALA A 359 53.85 -46.08 34.70
CA ALA A 359 52.63 -46.07 35.51
C ALA A 359 52.79 -45.19 36.74
N VAL A 360 53.96 -45.17 37.37
CA VAL A 360 54.26 -44.31 38.53
C VAL A 360 54.32 -42.84 38.12
N ALA A 361 55.02 -42.52 37.02
CA ALA A 361 55.07 -41.19 36.43
C ALA A 361 53.67 -40.68 36.06
N ARG A 362 52.89 -41.54 35.40
CA ARG A 362 51.52 -41.25 35.03
C ARG A 362 50.64 -41.08 36.25
N ARG A 363 50.84 -41.84 37.32
CA ARG A 363 50.03 -41.73 38.54
C ARG A 363 50.26 -40.42 39.28
N TRP A 364 51.52 -39.98 39.39
CA TRP A 364 51.85 -38.68 39.99
C TRP A 364 51.46 -37.50 39.09
N GLU A 365 51.56 -37.66 37.78
CA GLU A 365 51.03 -36.70 36.80
C GLU A 365 49.51 -36.59 36.88
N GLU A 366 48.80 -37.73 36.84
CA GLU A 366 47.35 -37.82 37.01
C GLU A 366 46.93 -37.19 38.33
N PHE A 367 47.65 -37.47 39.41
CA PHE A 367 47.38 -36.80 40.67
C PHE A 367 47.45 -35.27 40.54
N ARG A 368 48.52 -34.72 39.95
CA ARG A 368 48.66 -33.26 39.78
C ARG A 368 47.62 -32.65 38.83
N GLN A 369 47.22 -33.41 37.80
CA GLN A 369 46.21 -32.98 36.83
C GLN A 369 44.80 -33.01 37.41
N TRP A 370 44.46 -34.06 38.15
CA TRP A 370 43.15 -34.22 38.75
C TRP A 370 43.00 -33.40 40.04
N HIS A 371 44.10 -33.04 40.71
CA HIS A 371 44.09 -32.31 41.98
C HIS A 371 44.84 -30.97 41.92
N PRO A 372 44.47 -30.04 41.03
CA PRO A 372 45.20 -28.78 40.81
C PRO A 372 45.08 -27.81 41.98
N THR A 373 44.00 -27.89 42.77
CA THR A 373 43.77 -27.08 43.98
C THR A 373 44.70 -27.46 45.12
N PHE A 374 45.28 -28.67 45.10
CA PHE A 374 46.20 -29.16 46.11
C PHE A 374 47.47 -28.32 46.25
N ARG A 375 47.99 -27.73 45.14
CA ARG A 375 49.16 -26.85 45.16
C ARG A 375 48.98 -25.65 46.09
N TRP A 376 47.77 -25.11 46.14
CA TRP A 376 47.45 -23.90 46.90
C TRP A 376 47.05 -24.22 48.33
N LEU A 377 46.32 -25.31 48.52
CA LEU A 377 45.84 -25.75 49.84
C LEU A 377 46.94 -26.44 50.66
N PHE A 378 47.87 -27.16 50.00
CA PHE A 378 48.92 -27.97 50.64
C PHE A 378 50.28 -27.88 49.90
N PRO A 379 50.92 -26.70 49.88
CA PRO A 379 52.09 -26.42 49.02
C PRO A 379 53.32 -27.30 49.31
N ALA A 380 53.60 -27.64 50.58
CA ALA A 380 54.76 -28.46 50.94
C ALA A 380 54.67 -29.89 50.38
N ARG A 381 53.47 -30.50 50.42
CA ARG A 381 53.24 -31.86 49.91
C ARG A 381 53.20 -31.92 48.39
N TYR A 382 52.77 -30.83 47.75
CA TYR A 382 52.79 -30.70 46.31
C TYR A 382 54.22 -30.71 45.76
N ASN A 383 55.17 -30.02 46.41
CA ASN A 383 56.57 -29.99 45.99
C ASN A 383 57.22 -31.38 46.07
N GLU A 384 56.91 -32.16 47.10
CA GLU A 384 57.36 -33.56 47.21
C GLU A 384 56.82 -34.44 46.07
N ALA A 385 55.56 -34.23 45.65
CA ALA A 385 54.98 -34.93 44.51
C ALA A 385 55.61 -34.52 43.16
N LEU A 386 56.09 -33.27 43.04
CA LEU A 386 56.77 -32.78 41.83
C LEU A 386 58.09 -33.51 41.58
N GLU A 387 58.91 -33.64 42.61
CA GLU A 387 60.23 -34.28 42.50
C GLU A 387 60.08 -35.76 42.12
N ARG A 388 59.18 -36.48 42.80
CA ARG A 388 58.88 -37.89 42.51
C ARG A 388 58.29 -38.12 41.13
N GLY A 389 57.44 -37.22 40.67
CA GLY A 389 56.88 -37.26 39.32
C GLY A 389 57.94 -37.07 38.22
N ARG A 390 58.87 -36.14 38.41
CA ARG A 390 59.95 -35.85 37.44
C ARG A 390 60.91 -37.02 37.27
N ASP A 391 61.32 -37.64 38.36
CA ASP A 391 62.21 -38.80 38.34
C ASP A 391 61.59 -39.98 37.59
N ALA A 392 60.29 -40.22 37.79
CA ALA A 392 59.57 -41.27 37.09
C ALA A 392 59.32 -40.94 35.60
N GLN A 393 59.10 -39.66 35.24
CA GLN A 393 58.85 -39.21 33.86
C GLN A 393 60.06 -39.38 32.95
N ILE A 394 61.26 -39.05 33.44
CA ILE A 394 62.51 -39.21 32.68
C ILE A 394 62.74 -40.70 32.34
N GLN A 395 62.45 -41.60 33.28
CA GLN A 395 62.55 -43.05 33.06
C GLN A 395 61.45 -43.58 32.12
N ALA A 396 60.27 -42.97 32.13
CA ALA A 396 59.16 -43.34 31.27
C ALA A 396 59.35 -42.92 29.80
N GLU A 397 59.83 -41.70 29.53
CA GLU A 397 60.03 -41.21 28.16
C GLU A 397 61.15 -41.98 27.45
N LYS A 398 62.23 -42.31 28.17
CA LYS A 398 63.28 -43.21 27.67
C LYS A 398 62.73 -44.57 27.22
N ALA A 399 61.80 -45.15 27.98
CA ALA A 399 61.14 -46.40 27.62
C ALA A 399 60.13 -46.27 26.45
N ARG A 400 59.43 -45.14 26.34
CA ARG A 400 58.39 -44.89 25.30
C ARG A 400 58.96 -44.65 23.91
N VAL A 401 60.11 -43.98 23.84
CA VAL A 401 60.81 -43.70 22.58
C VAL A 401 61.39 -45.01 22.01
N LEU A 402 61.96 -45.85 22.88
CA LEU A 402 62.42 -47.20 22.52
C LEU A 402 61.26 -48.12 22.09
N ALA A 403 60.08 -47.97 22.69
CA ALA A 403 58.86 -48.70 22.31
C ALA A 403 58.09 -48.10 21.12
N GLY A 404 58.52 -46.94 20.61
CA GLY A 404 58.01 -46.37 19.36
C GLY A 404 56.61 -45.76 19.37
N ARG A 405 56.08 -45.31 20.52
CA ARG A 405 54.75 -44.67 20.61
C ARG A 405 54.84 -43.18 20.26
N SER A 406 53.91 -42.60 19.49
CA SER A 406 53.88 -41.15 19.21
C SER A 406 53.13 -40.37 20.31
N ASP A 407 53.54 -39.13 20.58
CA ASP A 407 52.93 -38.26 21.60
C ASP A 407 53.09 -36.79 21.15
N PRO A 408 51.98 -36.03 20.98
CA PRO A 408 52.00 -34.68 20.40
C PRO A 408 52.66 -33.62 21.29
N ASP A 409 52.55 -33.73 22.62
CA ASP A 409 53.15 -32.76 23.55
C ASP A 409 54.59 -33.13 23.92
N ARG A 410 55.14 -34.18 23.29
CA ARG A 410 56.47 -34.68 23.62
C ARG A 410 57.55 -33.64 23.39
N GLU A 411 57.50 -32.87 22.32
CA GLU A 411 58.52 -31.87 22.01
C GLU A 411 58.57 -30.78 23.10
N ASN A 412 57.41 -30.26 23.50
CA ASN A 412 57.31 -29.32 24.61
C ASN A 412 57.72 -29.95 25.95
N ARG A 413 57.34 -31.21 26.21
CA ARG A 413 57.76 -31.94 27.42
C ARG A 413 59.26 -32.18 27.48
N LEU A 414 59.90 -32.48 26.35
CA LEU A 414 61.35 -32.67 26.29
C LEU A 414 62.08 -31.33 26.49
N ILE A 415 61.52 -30.22 25.99
CA ILE A 415 62.01 -28.86 26.26
C ILE A 415 61.85 -28.50 27.75
N GLU A 416 60.66 -28.72 28.33
CA GLU A 416 60.41 -28.48 29.76
C GLU A 416 61.31 -29.36 30.66
N LEU A 417 61.52 -30.63 30.28
CA LEU A 417 62.42 -31.52 31.02
C LEU A 417 63.89 -31.09 30.88
N LYS A 418 64.30 -30.49 29.76
CA LYS A 418 65.64 -29.88 29.59
C LYS A 418 65.83 -28.66 30.48
N GLU A 419 64.81 -27.84 30.66
CA GLU A 419 64.86 -26.66 31.54
C GLU A 419 64.81 -27.03 33.03
N LEU A 420 64.05 -28.07 33.39
CA LEU A 420 63.82 -28.49 34.77
C LEU A 420 64.87 -29.47 35.32
N ALA A 421 65.61 -30.17 34.45
CA ALA A 421 66.67 -31.13 34.80
C ALA A 421 67.89 -30.95 33.87
N PRO A 422 68.64 -29.83 34.00
CA PRO A 422 69.71 -29.46 33.09
C PRO A 422 70.87 -30.47 33.04
N GLU A 423 71.04 -31.27 34.08
CA GLU A 423 72.03 -32.37 34.16
C GLU A 423 71.74 -33.57 33.24
N ARG A 424 70.59 -33.60 32.53
CA ARG A 424 70.15 -34.73 31.68
C ARG A 424 69.97 -34.41 30.18
N ILE A 425 70.41 -33.24 29.71
CA ILE A 425 70.18 -32.75 28.33
C ILE A 425 70.69 -33.70 27.23
N ALA A 426 71.83 -34.36 27.44
CA ALA A 426 72.43 -35.27 26.44
C ALA A 426 71.56 -36.51 26.14
N GLU A 427 70.84 -37.04 27.14
CA GLU A 427 69.93 -38.18 26.96
C GLU A 427 68.64 -37.76 26.24
N ILE A 428 68.24 -36.48 26.35
CA ILE A 428 67.05 -35.94 25.71
C ILE A 428 67.30 -35.65 24.22
N GLY A 429 68.52 -35.25 23.84
CA GLY A 429 68.88 -34.97 22.43
C GLY A 429 68.78 -36.19 21.50
N GLN A 430 69.13 -37.39 21.98
CA GLN A 430 69.03 -38.63 21.18
C GLN A 430 67.57 -39.06 20.91
N ILE A 431 66.64 -38.58 21.73
CA ILE A 431 65.21 -38.87 21.61
C ILE A 431 64.57 -38.04 20.49
N GLU A 432 65.03 -36.79 20.28
CA GLU A 432 64.44 -35.86 19.32
C GLU A 432 64.74 -36.22 17.85
N GLU A 433 65.94 -36.73 17.58
CA GLU A 433 66.35 -37.14 16.23
C GLU A 433 65.53 -38.35 15.72
N VAL A 434 65.28 -39.33 16.60
CA VAL A 434 64.44 -40.50 16.31
C VAL A 434 62.96 -40.09 16.11
N GLN A 435 62.51 -39.02 16.76
CA GLN A 435 61.15 -38.51 16.67
C GLN A 435 60.89 -37.73 15.37
N ALA A 436 61.83 -36.89 14.93
CA ALA A 436 61.68 -36.08 13.71
C ALA A 436 61.41 -36.97 12.47
N LYS A 437 62.14 -38.08 12.36
CA LYS A 437 61.98 -39.04 11.26
C LYS A 437 60.60 -39.73 11.26
N ARG A 438 60.07 -40.10 12.42
CA ARG A 438 58.75 -40.73 12.54
C ARG A 438 57.59 -39.76 12.26
N ARG A 439 57.70 -38.50 12.69
CA ARG A 439 56.67 -37.46 12.45
C ARG A 439 56.42 -37.23 10.96
N HIS A 440 57.49 -37.16 10.17
CA HIS A 440 57.40 -37.07 8.72
C HIS A 440 56.60 -38.25 8.13
N ASP A 441 56.98 -39.48 8.48
CA ASP A 441 56.40 -40.70 7.90
C ASP A 441 54.93 -40.93 8.32
N ASP A 442 54.56 -40.58 9.55
CA ASP A 442 53.19 -40.70 10.04
C ASP A 442 52.26 -39.64 9.44
N ARG A 443 52.74 -38.39 9.27
CA ARG A 443 51.94 -37.31 8.69
C ARG A 443 51.65 -37.53 7.21
N TRP A 444 52.64 -38.03 6.46
CA TRP A 444 52.41 -38.42 5.07
C TRP A 444 51.38 -39.54 4.95
N ARG A 445 51.46 -40.56 5.83
CA ARG A 445 50.52 -41.69 5.85
C ARG A 445 49.07 -41.23 6.07
N LEU A 446 48.85 -40.31 7.01
CA LEU A 446 47.53 -39.77 7.32
C LEU A 446 46.95 -38.93 6.18
N LEU A 447 47.75 -38.01 5.62
CA LEU A 447 47.30 -37.16 4.51
C LEU A 447 46.97 -37.97 3.25
N ARG A 448 47.74 -39.02 2.97
CA ARG A 448 47.43 -39.94 1.87
C ARG A 448 46.10 -40.66 2.10
N ALA A 449 45.88 -41.20 3.30
CA ALA A 449 44.63 -41.87 3.64
C ALA A 449 43.44 -40.91 3.56
N GLU A 450 43.60 -39.66 4.00
CA GLU A 450 42.56 -38.63 3.97
C GLU A 450 42.25 -38.18 2.54
N ALA A 451 43.26 -38.00 1.69
CA ALA A 451 43.07 -37.64 0.27
C ALA A 451 42.40 -38.75 -0.56
N GLU A 452 42.44 -40.00 -0.12
CA GLU A 452 41.76 -41.13 -0.76
C GLU A 452 40.30 -41.30 -0.27
N LEU A 453 39.87 -40.57 0.77
CA LEU A 453 38.50 -40.62 1.28
C LEU A 453 37.56 -39.68 0.50
N PRO A 454 36.32 -40.12 0.18
CA PRO A 454 35.33 -39.26 -0.46
C PRO A 454 34.88 -38.14 0.49
N ASP A 455 35.12 -36.88 0.11
CA ASP A 455 34.61 -35.68 0.79
C ASP A 455 33.72 -34.86 -0.15
N ASP A 456 32.70 -34.21 0.41
CA ASP A 456 31.73 -33.39 -0.33
C ASP A 456 32.32 -32.02 -0.76
N ASP A 457 33.39 -31.57 -0.09
CA ASP A 457 34.20 -30.42 -0.49
C ASP A 457 35.70 -30.67 -0.16
N PRO A 458 36.51 -31.11 -1.13
CA PRO A 458 37.91 -31.47 -0.88
C PRO A 458 38.83 -30.24 -0.71
N SER A 459 38.29 -29.02 -0.57
CA SER A 459 39.08 -27.79 -0.40
C SER A 459 40.09 -27.90 0.75
N ARG A 460 39.66 -28.49 1.88
CA ARG A 460 40.53 -28.70 3.04
C ARG A 460 41.68 -29.68 2.73
N GLN A 461 41.37 -30.82 2.10
CA GLN A 461 42.35 -31.83 1.73
C GLN A 461 43.42 -31.26 0.76
N ILE A 462 42.99 -30.41 -0.18
CA ILE A 462 43.88 -29.71 -1.12
C ILE A 462 44.83 -28.78 -0.36
N ASP A 463 44.33 -28.01 0.60
CA ASP A 463 45.14 -27.09 1.40
C ASP A 463 46.09 -27.82 2.36
N ASP A 464 45.67 -28.94 2.94
CA ASP A 464 46.49 -29.75 3.83
C ASP A 464 47.67 -30.40 3.08
N LEU A 465 47.45 -30.91 1.85
CA LEU A 465 48.52 -31.39 0.97
C LEU A 465 49.50 -30.27 0.58
N ARG A 466 49.00 -29.06 0.30
CA ARG A 466 49.87 -27.88 0.05
C ARG A 466 50.67 -27.49 1.27
N SER A 467 50.08 -27.60 2.46
CA SER A 467 50.77 -27.29 3.72
C SER A 467 51.89 -28.27 4.02
N PHE A 468 51.67 -29.57 3.79
CA PHE A 468 52.71 -30.61 3.92
C PHE A 468 53.93 -30.33 3.05
N LEU A 469 53.73 -29.91 1.80
CA LEU A 469 54.80 -29.56 0.87
C LEU A 469 55.59 -28.30 1.27
N ARG A 470 54.99 -27.41 2.08
CA ARG A 470 55.70 -26.25 2.65
C ARG A 470 56.51 -26.62 3.89
N GLU A 471 56.01 -27.55 4.71
CA GLU A 471 56.65 -27.95 5.96
C GLU A 471 57.81 -28.94 5.75
N PHE A 472 57.70 -29.81 4.76
CA PHE A 472 58.76 -30.76 4.38
C PHE A 472 59.16 -30.56 2.92
N PRO A 473 59.91 -29.49 2.59
CA PRO A 473 60.25 -29.13 1.21
C PRO A 473 61.08 -30.21 0.50
N ASP A 474 61.93 -30.93 1.24
CA ASP A 474 62.80 -32.01 0.74
C ASP A 474 62.19 -33.42 0.91
N SER A 475 60.86 -33.51 1.10
CA SER A 475 60.19 -34.81 1.28
C SER A 475 60.32 -35.70 0.03
N PRO A 476 60.59 -37.01 0.19
CA PRO A 476 60.59 -37.96 -0.92
C PRO A 476 59.21 -38.17 -1.56
N HIS A 477 58.12 -37.68 -0.94
CA HIS A 477 56.73 -37.88 -1.40
C HIS A 477 56.14 -36.71 -2.20
N ARG A 478 56.97 -35.72 -2.57
CA ARG A 478 56.52 -34.46 -3.18
C ARG A 478 55.70 -34.63 -4.46
N GLU A 479 56.14 -35.49 -5.38
CA GLU A 479 55.46 -35.72 -6.66
C GLU A 479 54.10 -36.42 -6.50
N GLU A 480 53.98 -37.31 -5.52
CA GLU A 480 52.75 -38.03 -5.21
C GLU A 480 51.70 -37.07 -4.62
N ALA A 481 52.11 -36.18 -3.71
CA ALA A 481 51.22 -35.17 -3.11
C ALA A 481 50.62 -34.20 -4.15
N ILE A 482 51.42 -33.76 -5.14
CA ILE A 482 50.95 -32.87 -6.22
C ILE A 482 49.90 -33.56 -7.09
N ARG A 483 50.10 -34.85 -7.42
CA ARG A 483 49.12 -35.62 -8.21
C ARG A 483 47.78 -35.76 -7.50
N LEU A 484 47.80 -36.08 -6.20
CA LEU A 484 46.59 -36.18 -5.39
C LEU A 484 45.84 -34.84 -5.31
N ALA A 485 46.55 -33.74 -5.09
CA ALA A 485 45.92 -32.41 -5.06
C ALA A 485 45.24 -32.04 -6.39
N ASN A 486 45.86 -32.36 -7.53
CA ASN A 486 45.26 -32.11 -8.85
C ASN A 486 44.02 -32.97 -9.12
N ALA A 487 44.03 -34.24 -8.69
CA ALA A 487 42.88 -35.12 -8.82
C ALA A 487 41.67 -34.60 -8.00
N LEU A 488 41.92 -34.12 -6.78
CA LEU A 488 40.88 -33.52 -5.92
C LEU A 488 40.30 -32.21 -6.52
N ILE A 489 41.14 -31.39 -7.17
CA ILE A 489 40.68 -30.19 -7.89
C ILE A 489 39.75 -30.56 -9.07
N GLN A 490 40.11 -31.60 -9.83
CA GLN A 490 39.26 -32.10 -10.92
C GLN A 490 37.92 -32.61 -10.40
N PHE A 491 37.94 -33.45 -9.36
CA PHE A 491 36.73 -33.99 -8.72
C PHE A 491 35.80 -32.88 -8.21
N ARG A 492 36.34 -31.84 -7.57
CA ARG A 492 35.56 -30.67 -7.13
C ARG A 492 34.85 -29.99 -8.30
N THR A 493 35.56 -29.80 -9.42
CA THR A 493 35.03 -29.14 -10.61
C THR A 493 33.88 -29.95 -11.24
N GLU A 494 34.03 -31.27 -11.33
CA GLU A 494 33.00 -32.19 -11.84
C GLU A 494 31.74 -32.20 -10.95
N ARG A 495 31.94 -32.20 -9.63
CA ARG A 495 30.83 -32.15 -8.65
C ARG A 495 30.08 -30.83 -8.70
N GLN A 496 30.79 -29.71 -8.80
CA GLN A 496 30.18 -28.40 -8.94
C GLN A 496 29.34 -28.33 -10.21
N SER A 497 29.88 -28.78 -11.35
CA SER A 497 29.14 -28.90 -12.61
C SER A 497 27.87 -29.77 -12.46
N THR A 498 27.96 -30.90 -11.74
CA THR A 498 26.78 -31.75 -11.49
C THR A 498 25.70 -31.05 -10.66
N ARG A 499 26.10 -30.29 -9.63
CA ARG A 499 25.15 -29.51 -8.79
C ARG A 499 24.49 -28.40 -9.60
N ASP A 500 25.26 -27.68 -10.41
CA ASP A 500 24.75 -26.64 -11.31
C ASP A 500 23.70 -27.21 -12.27
N LYS A 501 24.00 -28.37 -12.88
CA LYS A 501 23.07 -29.11 -13.74
C LYS A 501 21.78 -29.47 -13.01
N GLN A 502 21.88 -30.06 -11.81
CA GLN A 502 20.70 -30.44 -11.02
C GLN A 502 19.82 -29.24 -10.67
N ARG A 503 20.43 -28.09 -10.38
CA ARG A 503 19.73 -26.84 -10.09
C ARG A 503 18.96 -26.37 -11.31
N LEU A 504 19.57 -26.32 -12.48
CA LEU A 504 18.88 -25.96 -13.74
C LEU A 504 17.79 -26.98 -14.11
N ASP A 505 18.05 -28.28 -13.97
CA ASP A 505 17.05 -29.33 -14.21
C ASP A 505 15.85 -29.21 -13.24
N SER A 506 16.06 -28.71 -12.02
CA SER A 506 14.96 -28.44 -11.08
C SER A 506 14.10 -27.25 -11.52
N ILE A 507 14.73 -26.18 -12.03
CA ILE A 507 14.04 -25.01 -12.59
C ILE A 507 13.23 -25.44 -13.83
N ARG A 508 13.82 -26.27 -14.69
CA ARG A 508 13.17 -26.81 -15.89
C ARG A 508 11.92 -27.62 -15.54
N ARG A 509 12.03 -28.54 -14.59
CA ARG A 509 10.89 -29.35 -14.13
C ARG A 509 9.80 -28.50 -13.50
N ALA A 510 10.16 -27.47 -12.72
CA ALA A 510 9.18 -26.56 -12.15
C ALA A 510 8.42 -25.77 -13.24
N ALA A 511 9.07 -25.43 -14.36
CA ALA A 511 8.45 -24.74 -15.50
C ALA A 511 7.44 -25.59 -16.30
N GLU A 512 7.45 -26.91 -16.12
CA GLU A 512 6.52 -27.86 -16.76
C GLU A 512 5.21 -28.03 -15.97
N LEU A 513 5.16 -27.56 -14.72
CA LEU A 513 3.97 -27.65 -13.89
C LEU A 513 2.85 -26.73 -14.41
N PRO A 514 1.57 -27.14 -14.28
CA PRO A 514 0.44 -26.26 -14.57
C PRO A 514 0.45 -25.07 -13.60
N ASN A 515 0.28 -23.86 -14.13
CA ASN A 515 0.35 -22.59 -13.37
C ASN A 515 1.71 -22.30 -12.73
N ALA A 516 2.81 -22.74 -13.34
CA ALA A 516 4.15 -22.36 -12.91
C ALA A 516 4.31 -20.83 -12.83
N ASP A 517 4.86 -20.34 -11.72
CA ASP A 517 5.20 -18.94 -11.55
C ASP A 517 6.47 -18.61 -12.36
N LEU A 518 6.25 -18.10 -13.57
CA LEU A 518 7.34 -17.74 -14.48
C LEU A 518 8.21 -16.59 -13.94
N GLY A 519 7.68 -15.74 -13.05
CA GLY A 519 8.44 -14.66 -12.42
C GLY A 519 9.48 -15.20 -11.45
N ASP A 520 9.07 -16.06 -10.51
CA ASP A 520 9.98 -16.74 -9.58
C ASP A 520 11.03 -17.59 -10.31
N LEU A 521 10.63 -18.29 -11.38
CA LEU A 521 11.57 -19.07 -12.19
C LEU A 521 12.60 -18.20 -12.94
N LEU A 522 12.19 -17.04 -13.44
CA LEU A 522 13.08 -16.06 -14.07
C LEU A 522 14.13 -15.56 -13.07
N ASP A 523 13.68 -15.20 -11.86
CA ASP A 523 14.56 -14.68 -10.80
C ASP A 523 15.54 -15.75 -10.31
N ARG A 524 15.08 -16.98 -10.07
CA ARG A 524 15.97 -18.11 -9.70
C ARG A 524 17.03 -18.38 -10.75
N THR A 525 16.69 -18.25 -12.03
CA THR A 525 17.63 -18.46 -13.14
C THR A 525 18.65 -17.32 -13.22
N ARG A 526 18.25 -16.07 -12.95
CA ARG A 526 19.18 -14.93 -12.83
C ARG A 526 20.11 -15.07 -11.65
N THR A 527 19.60 -15.43 -10.48
CA THR A 527 20.42 -15.70 -9.28
C THR A 527 21.44 -16.81 -9.54
N PHE A 528 21.07 -17.86 -10.28
CA PHE A 528 22.03 -18.88 -10.70
C PHE A 528 23.19 -18.31 -11.52
N LEU A 529 22.93 -17.39 -12.47
CA LEU A 529 23.97 -16.74 -13.26
C LEU A 529 24.85 -15.78 -12.44
N GLU A 530 24.27 -15.12 -11.43
CA GLU A 530 25.01 -14.24 -10.50
C GLU A 530 25.93 -15.03 -9.56
N GLU A 531 25.44 -16.15 -9.01
CA GLU A 531 26.19 -17.01 -8.10
C GLU A 531 27.27 -17.84 -8.84
N HIS A 532 27.01 -18.20 -10.10
CA HIS A 532 27.87 -19.08 -10.90
C HIS A 532 28.21 -18.51 -12.29
N PRO A 533 28.91 -17.35 -12.38
CA PRO A 533 29.15 -16.65 -13.64
C PRO A 533 30.06 -17.41 -14.62
N GLN A 534 30.84 -18.36 -14.12
CA GLN A 534 31.76 -19.22 -14.88
C GLN A 534 31.21 -20.65 -15.09
N SER A 535 29.94 -20.90 -14.79
CA SER A 535 29.35 -22.22 -15.00
C SER A 535 29.31 -22.57 -16.49
N ILE A 536 29.56 -23.84 -16.81
CA ILE A 536 29.43 -24.34 -18.19
C ILE A 536 27.99 -24.26 -18.71
N TYR A 537 26.99 -24.19 -17.82
CA TYR A 537 25.57 -24.13 -18.15
C TYR A 537 25.02 -22.72 -18.30
N ARG A 538 25.89 -21.71 -18.36
CA ARG A 538 25.49 -20.31 -18.52
C ARG A 538 24.60 -20.09 -19.75
N VAL A 539 24.97 -20.66 -20.90
CA VAL A 539 24.20 -20.51 -22.15
C VAL A 539 22.79 -21.09 -22.00
N GLU A 540 22.68 -22.28 -21.39
CA GLU A 540 21.37 -22.91 -21.14
C GLU A 540 20.49 -22.08 -20.18
N ALA A 541 21.08 -21.46 -19.17
CA ALA A 541 20.36 -20.56 -18.26
C ALA A 541 19.89 -19.28 -18.96
N GLU A 542 20.73 -18.69 -19.83
CA GLU A 542 20.35 -17.53 -20.65
C GLU A 542 19.21 -17.87 -21.63
N GLU A 543 19.22 -19.07 -22.22
CA GLU A 543 18.12 -19.58 -23.05
C GLU A 543 16.81 -19.75 -22.26
N LEU A 544 16.88 -20.24 -21.02
CA LEU A 544 15.71 -20.35 -20.14
C LEU A 544 15.14 -18.97 -19.79
N ILE A 545 15.98 -17.98 -19.49
CA ILE A 545 15.57 -16.59 -19.27
C ILE A 545 14.80 -16.05 -20.47
N ALA A 546 15.34 -16.23 -21.68
CA ALA A 546 14.67 -15.80 -22.91
C ALA A 546 13.32 -16.51 -23.09
N LYS A 547 13.28 -17.82 -22.84
CA LYS A 547 12.05 -18.63 -22.95
C LYS A 547 10.98 -18.23 -21.93
N PHE A 548 11.34 -17.95 -20.69
CA PHE A 548 10.37 -17.52 -19.66
C PHE A 548 9.84 -16.12 -19.93
N THR A 549 10.73 -15.19 -20.31
CA THR A 549 10.34 -13.83 -20.71
C THR A 549 9.35 -13.87 -21.88
N ALA A 550 9.64 -14.71 -22.88
CA ALA A 550 8.74 -14.97 -23.98
C ALA A 550 7.36 -15.49 -23.51
N ARG A 551 7.31 -16.57 -22.73
CA ARG A 551 6.03 -17.12 -22.26
C ARG A 551 5.20 -16.14 -21.43
N MET A 552 5.85 -15.29 -20.63
CA MET A 552 5.15 -14.23 -19.87
C MET A 552 4.53 -13.19 -20.80
N ASP A 553 5.30 -12.71 -21.79
CA ASP A 553 4.83 -11.78 -22.82
C ASP A 553 3.59 -12.33 -23.55
N ASP A 554 3.63 -13.59 -24.00
CA ASP A 554 2.50 -14.24 -24.67
C ASP A 554 1.27 -14.35 -23.76
N ARG A 555 1.47 -14.72 -22.48
CA ARG A 555 0.38 -14.86 -21.49
C ARG A 555 -0.30 -13.52 -21.23
N ASP A 556 0.48 -12.48 -20.98
CA ASP A 556 -0.04 -11.18 -20.57
C ASP A 556 -0.74 -10.49 -21.75
N PHE A 557 -0.21 -10.63 -22.97
CA PHE A 557 -0.90 -10.21 -24.19
C PHE A 557 -2.20 -10.98 -24.41
N THR A 558 -2.17 -12.31 -24.29
CA THR A 558 -3.37 -13.16 -24.44
C THR A 558 -4.45 -12.78 -23.43
N SER A 559 -4.05 -12.48 -22.18
CA SER A 559 -4.97 -12.01 -21.15
C SER A 559 -5.65 -10.70 -21.52
N ALA A 560 -4.91 -9.74 -22.09
CA ALA A 560 -5.48 -8.48 -22.58
C ALA A 560 -6.46 -8.72 -23.75
N VAL A 561 -6.13 -9.61 -24.68
CA VAL A 561 -7.00 -9.99 -25.80
C VAL A 561 -8.28 -10.67 -25.32
N GLU A 562 -8.18 -11.65 -24.42
CA GLU A 562 -9.32 -12.35 -23.84
C GLU A 562 -10.24 -11.40 -23.06
N PHE A 563 -9.66 -10.50 -22.26
CA PHE A 563 -10.41 -9.47 -21.57
C PHE A 563 -11.18 -8.58 -22.56
N SER A 564 -10.51 -8.13 -23.61
CA SER A 564 -11.13 -7.30 -24.66
C SER A 564 -12.27 -8.02 -25.39
N ARG A 565 -12.15 -9.33 -25.61
CA ARG A 565 -13.23 -10.14 -26.20
C ARG A 565 -14.40 -10.33 -25.26
N ARG A 566 -14.15 -10.51 -23.96
CA ARG A 566 -15.19 -10.77 -22.96
C ARG A 566 -16.01 -9.52 -22.63
N PHE A 567 -15.41 -8.33 -22.69
CA PHE A 567 -16.03 -7.07 -22.27
C PHE A 567 -15.97 -5.99 -23.36
N PRO A 568 -16.64 -6.16 -24.52
CA PRO A 568 -16.47 -5.28 -25.68
C PRO A 568 -16.87 -3.82 -25.43
N THR A 569 -17.82 -3.55 -24.54
CA THR A 569 -18.30 -2.19 -24.23
C THR A 569 -17.51 -1.48 -23.12
N GLN A 570 -16.59 -2.17 -22.43
CA GLN A 570 -15.77 -1.58 -21.38
C GLN A 570 -14.50 -0.93 -21.94
N PHE A 571 -14.67 0.08 -22.82
CA PHE A 571 -13.57 0.68 -23.59
C PHE A 571 -12.39 1.16 -22.72
N ALA A 572 -12.66 1.87 -21.62
CA ALA A 572 -11.62 2.36 -20.72
C ALA A 572 -10.79 1.23 -20.09
N ALA A 573 -11.45 0.19 -19.57
CA ALA A 573 -10.77 -0.96 -18.98
C ALA A 573 -9.99 -1.78 -20.02
N ARG A 574 -10.52 -1.89 -21.25
CA ARG A 574 -9.81 -2.52 -22.39
C ARG A 574 -8.50 -1.78 -22.67
N ILE A 575 -8.55 -0.45 -22.76
CA ILE A 575 -7.36 0.39 -22.98
C ILE A 575 -6.36 0.22 -21.85
N GLU A 576 -6.83 0.25 -20.60
CA GLU A 576 -5.98 0.08 -19.42
C GLU A 576 -5.22 -1.26 -19.43
N LYS A 577 -5.87 -2.36 -19.86
CA LYS A 577 -5.22 -3.67 -20.00
C LYS A 577 -4.11 -3.66 -21.05
N TYR A 578 -4.33 -3.05 -22.21
CA TYR A 578 -3.29 -2.91 -23.22
C TYR A 578 -2.19 -1.94 -22.78
N ASP A 579 -2.50 -0.89 -22.02
CA ASP A 579 -1.49 0.03 -21.47
C ASP A 579 -0.62 -0.63 -20.40
N ALA A 580 -1.19 -1.47 -19.54
CA ALA A 580 -0.43 -2.27 -18.60
C ALA A 580 0.56 -3.21 -19.32
N TYR A 581 0.11 -3.85 -20.42
CA TYR A 581 0.98 -4.67 -21.27
C TYR A 581 2.09 -3.83 -21.92
N LEU A 582 1.75 -2.73 -22.60
CA LEU A 582 2.71 -1.86 -23.29
C LEU A 582 3.74 -1.26 -22.32
N LYS A 583 3.33 -0.91 -21.09
CA LYS A 583 4.24 -0.42 -20.05
C LYS A 583 5.25 -1.49 -19.61
N THR A 584 4.78 -2.72 -19.43
CA THR A 584 5.61 -3.84 -18.96
C THR A 584 6.63 -4.28 -20.01
N TYR A 585 6.25 -4.25 -21.29
CA TYR A 585 7.05 -4.78 -22.39
C TYR A 585 7.60 -3.73 -23.36
N ALA A 586 7.69 -2.46 -22.92
CA ALA A 586 8.07 -1.32 -23.76
C ALA A 586 9.42 -1.48 -24.48
N SER A 587 10.37 -2.20 -23.89
CA SER A 587 11.75 -2.33 -24.38
C SER A 587 11.99 -3.51 -25.33
N GLY A 588 10.95 -4.21 -25.79
CA GLY A 588 11.11 -5.31 -26.74
C GLY A 588 10.08 -6.43 -26.67
N GLY A 589 8.84 -6.15 -26.23
CA GLY A 589 7.74 -7.10 -26.32
C GLY A 589 7.46 -7.53 -27.75
N ARG A 590 7.06 -8.79 -27.94
CA ARG A 590 6.78 -9.35 -29.26
C ARG A 590 5.47 -8.86 -29.86
N HIS A 591 4.49 -8.52 -29.01
CA HIS A 591 3.15 -8.09 -29.45
C HIS A 591 2.93 -6.58 -29.32
N LEU A 592 4.01 -5.77 -29.34
CA LEU A 592 3.90 -4.31 -29.20
C LEU A 592 3.08 -3.69 -30.33
N THR A 593 3.28 -4.14 -31.57
CA THR A 593 2.58 -3.60 -32.75
C THR A 593 1.09 -3.95 -32.68
N GLU A 594 0.79 -5.19 -32.36
CA GLU A 594 -0.57 -5.73 -32.22
C GLU A 594 -1.31 -5.04 -31.08
N ALA A 595 -0.66 -4.83 -29.93
CA ALA A 595 -1.25 -4.12 -28.80
C ALA A 595 -1.53 -2.64 -29.11
N LEU A 596 -0.61 -1.94 -29.79
CA LEU A 596 -0.83 -0.56 -30.23
C LEU A 596 -1.96 -0.46 -31.26
N GLN A 597 -2.02 -1.41 -32.20
CA GLN A 597 -3.10 -1.48 -33.18
C GLN A 597 -4.45 -1.73 -32.48
N ALA A 598 -4.53 -2.73 -31.59
CA ALA A 598 -5.75 -3.03 -30.84
C ALA A 598 -6.22 -1.83 -30.02
N LYS A 599 -5.31 -1.13 -29.34
CA LYS A 599 -5.63 0.11 -28.62
C LYS A 599 -6.20 1.19 -29.54
N SER A 600 -5.61 1.39 -30.73
CA SER A 600 -6.11 2.33 -31.73
C SER A 600 -7.51 1.96 -32.24
N GLU A 601 -7.76 0.66 -32.50
CA GLU A 601 -9.07 0.15 -32.89
C GLU A 601 -10.12 0.38 -31.80
N ILE A 602 -9.77 0.12 -30.53
CA ILE A 602 -10.65 0.38 -29.38
C ILE A 602 -11.05 1.86 -29.30
N PHE A 603 -10.10 2.79 -29.50
CA PHE A 603 -10.42 4.21 -29.50
C PHE A 603 -11.40 4.60 -30.61
N LYS A 604 -11.24 4.03 -31.82
CA LYS A 604 -12.16 4.27 -32.94
C LYS A 604 -13.56 3.72 -32.64
N GLU A 605 -13.64 2.52 -32.06
CA GLU A 605 -14.91 1.92 -31.64
C GLU A 605 -15.60 2.77 -30.57
N TRP A 606 -14.83 3.26 -29.59
CA TRP A 606 -15.35 4.07 -28.49
C TRP A 606 -15.88 5.42 -28.99
N ASP A 607 -15.12 6.11 -29.85
CA ASP A 607 -15.51 7.37 -30.49
C ASP A 607 -16.86 7.22 -31.23
N LEU A 608 -16.97 6.17 -32.06
CA LEU A 608 -18.19 5.86 -32.81
C LEU A 608 -19.37 5.53 -31.88
N HIS A 609 -19.14 4.72 -30.85
CA HIS A 609 -20.18 4.30 -29.91
C HIS A 609 -20.75 5.48 -29.12
N SER A 610 -19.88 6.32 -28.54
CA SER A 610 -20.27 7.49 -27.75
C SER A 610 -21.06 8.49 -28.61
N TYR A 611 -20.58 8.78 -29.82
CA TYR A 611 -21.30 9.68 -30.75
C TYR A 611 -22.65 9.10 -31.20
N ARG A 612 -22.72 7.78 -31.48
CA ARG A 612 -23.96 7.11 -31.90
C ARG A 612 -25.06 7.23 -30.85
N GLN A 613 -24.74 7.21 -29.57
CA GLN A 613 -25.72 7.40 -28.49
C GLN A 613 -26.33 8.82 -28.49
N ALA A 614 -25.52 9.84 -28.77
CA ALA A 614 -26.01 11.21 -28.91
C ALA A 614 -26.85 11.39 -30.18
N TYR A 615 -26.36 10.87 -31.31
CA TYR A 615 -27.06 10.90 -32.60
C TYR A 615 -28.43 10.24 -32.54
N GLN A 616 -28.53 9.04 -31.95
CA GLN A 616 -29.80 8.31 -31.81
C GLN A 616 -30.80 9.09 -30.97
N HIS A 617 -30.37 9.64 -29.83
CA HIS A 617 -31.24 10.43 -28.95
C HIS A 617 -31.82 11.65 -29.67
N ILE A 618 -30.97 12.44 -30.33
CA ILE A 618 -31.39 13.64 -31.07
C ILE A 618 -32.37 13.30 -32.20
N ARG A 619 -32.18 12.15 -32.85
CA ARG A 619 -33.07 11.68 -33.92
C ARG A 619 -34.43 11.22 -33.38
N GLU A 620 -34.45 10.52 -32.25
CA GLU A 620 -35.68 9.96 -31.65
C GLU A 620 -36.48 11.01 -30.87
N PHE A 621 -35.80 11.95 -30.22
CA PHE A 621 -36.38 12.99 -29.38
C PHE A 621 -35.92 14.39 -29.84
N PRO A 622 -36.33 14.87 -31.03
CA PRO A 622 -35.84 16.14 -31.59
C PRO A 622 -36.22 17.39 -30.78
N ASN A 623 -37.24 17.29 -29.91
CA ASN A 623 -37.61 18.37 -29.00
C ASN A 623 -36.78 18.35 -27.70
N ASP A 624 -36.06 17.27 -27.37
CA ASP A 624 -35.26 17.17 -26.15
C ASP A 624 -33.82 17.66 -26.39
N LEU A 625 -33.71 18.97 -26.66
CA LEU A 625 -32.46 19.61 -27.04
C LEU A 625 -31.44 19.65 -25.89
N ASP A 626 -31.90 19.74 -24.64
CA ASP A 626 -31.00 19.85 -23.49
C ASP A 626 -30.29 18.52 -23.21
N GLU A 627 -30.99 17.38 -23.27
CA GLU A 627 -30.38 16.06 -23.18
C GLU A 627 -29.49 15.75 -24.39
N GLY A 628 -29.93 16.15 -25.60
CA GLY A 628 -29.09 16.08 -26.80
C GLY A 628 -27.78 16.86 -26.65
N ALA A 629 -27.86 18.09 -26.14
CA ALA A 629 -26.70 18.93 -25.86
C ALA A 629 -25.80 18.32 -24.77
N ARG A 630 -26.39 17.80 -23.69
CA ARG A 630 -25.65 17.11 -22.62
C ARG A 630 -24.85 15.94 -23.17
N ARG A 631 -25.47 15.07 -23.98
CA ARG A 631 -24.80 13.91 -24.59
C ARG A 631 -23.69 14.30 -25.56
N LEU A 632 -23.88 15.35 -26.37
CA LEU A 632 -22.83 15.86 -27.24
C LEU A 632 -21.65 16.48 -26.45
N ASN A 633 -21.93 17.19 -25.36
CA ASN A 633 -20.89 17.68 -24.45
C ASN A 633 -20.14 16.51 -23.76
N ASP A 634 -20.86 15.48 -23.32
CA ASP A 634 -20.26 14.25 -22.78
C ASP A 634 -19.35 13.57 -23.81
N TYR A 635 -19.78 13.49 -25.07
CA TYR A 635 -18.98 13.01 -26.19
C TYR A 635 -17.69 13.84 -26.38
N LEU A 636 -17.81 15.17 -26.48
CA LEU A 636 -16.67 16.08 -26.67
C LEU A 636 -15.67 16.04 -25.51
N ARG A 637 -16.16 15.84 -24.29
CA ARG A 637 -15.31 15.69 -23.09
C ARG A 637 -14.47 14.43 -23.16
N VAL A 638 -15.03 13.33 -23.66
CA VAL A 638 -14.34 12.03 -23.75
C VAL A 638 -13.47 11.95 -25.02
N HIS A 639 -13.92 12.56 -26.11
CA HIS A 639 -13.29 12.50 -27.44
C HIS A 639 -13.05 13.91 -28.00
N PRO A 640 -12.16 14.73 -27.40
CA PRO A 640 -11.94 16.10 -27.84
C PRO A 640 -11.44 16.16 -29.30
N ASN A 641 -10.67 15.15 -29.72
CA ASN A 641 -10.16 15.01 -31.08
C ASN A 641 -10.85 13.87 -31.86
N GLY A 642 -12.09 13.53 -31.49
CA GLY A 642 -12.88 12.49 -32.17
C GLY A 642 -13.25 12.85 -33.60
N ARG A 643 -13.66 11.85 -34.39
CA ARG A 643 -14.05 12.04 -35.81
C ARG A 643 -15.24 13.00 -35.95
N PHE A 644 -16.13 13.05 -34.97
CA PHE A 644 -17.37 13.81 -35.02
C PHE A 644 -17.34 15.11 -34.20
N THR A 645 -16.18 15.50 -33.65
CA THR A 645 -16.01 16.72 -32.85
C THR A 645 -16.55 17.96 -33.57
N ALA A 646 -16.16 18.17 -34.83
CA ALA A 646 -16.57 19.36 -35.59
C ALA A 646 -18.10 19.42 -35.78
N ALA A 647 -18.75 18.29 -36.03
CA ALA A 647 -20.19 18.22 -36.21
C ALA A 647 -20.96 18.39 -34.89
N ALA A 648 -20.46 17.78 -33.81
CA ALA A 648 -21.03 17.95 -32.47
C ALA A 648 -20.95 19.42 -32.01
N GLN A 649 -19.80 20.07 -32.23
CA GLN A 649 -19.60 21.48 -31.89
C GLN A 649 -20.54 22.38 -32.70
N ALA A 650 -20.64 22.18 -34.01
CA ALA A 650 -21.54 22.95 -34.86
C ALA A 650 -23.02 22.84 -34.43
N TYR A 651 -23.44 21.65 -33.98
CA TYR A 651 -24.80 21.45 -33.46
C TYR A 651 -25.02 22.17 -32.12
N LEU A 652 -24.05 22.11 -31.21
CA LEU A 652 -24.10 22.83 -29.93
C LEU A 652 -24.10 24.35 -30.12
N ASP A 653 -23.30 24.86 -31.06
CA ASP A 653 -23.28 26.28 -31.40
C ASP A 653 -24.61 26.72 -32.02
N TRP A 654 -25.26 25.87 -32.81
CA TRP A 654 -26.62 26.12 -33.28
C TRP A 654 -27.64 26.17 -32.13
N ILE A 655 -27.58 25.25 -31.15
CA ILE A 655 -28.44 25.30 -29.95
C ILE A 655 -28.23 26.62 -29.20
N ARG A 656 -26.97 27.06 -29.03
CA ARG A 656 -26.66 28.33 -28.38
C ARG A 656 -27.25 29.49 -29.16
N LYS A 657 -27.09 29.52 -30.49
CA LYS A 657 -27.64 30.56 -31.37
C LYS A 657 -29.16 30.70 -31.22
N ILE A 658 -29.90 29.60 -31.20
CA ILE A 658 -31.37 29.65 -31.08
C ILE A 658 -31.86 29.94 -29.65
N SER A 659 -30.99 29.85 -28.64
CA SER A 659 -31.35 30.16 -27.26
C SER A 659 -31.42 31.66 -26.99
N GLU A 660 -30.84 32.47 -27.88
CA GLU A 660 -30.92 33.93 -27.87
C GLU A 660 -31.99 34.42 -28.87
N PRO A 661 -32.61 35.59 -28.64
CA PRO A 661 -33.54 36.18 -29.61
C PRO A 661 -32.86 36.41 -30.96
N HIS A 662 -33.40 35.81 -32.03
CA HIS A 662 -32.91 35.96 -33.39
C HIS A 662 -34.04 36.33 -34.35
N GLU A 663 -33.71 37.07 -35.40
CA GLU A 663 -34.65 37.48 -36.44
C GLU A 663 -34.73 36.42 -37.53
N TYR A 664 -35.96 36.04 -37.90
CA TYR A 664 -36.26 35.06 -38.92
C TYR A 664 -37.22 35.65 -39.97
N GLN A 665 -36.92 35.38 -41.24
CA GLN A 665 -37.78 35.78 -42.35
C GLN A 665 -38.85 34.71 -42.59
N VAL A 666 -40.11 35.05 -42.36
CA VAL A 666 -41.24 34.13 -42.51
C VAL A 666 -42.08 34.54 -43.71
N THR A 667 -42.37 33.58 -44.57
CA THR A 667 -43.23 33.73 -45.75
C THR A 667 -44.42 32.79 -45.65
N LEU A 668 -45.62 33.35 -45.64
CA LEU A 668 -46.87 32.62 -45.79
C LEU A 668 -47.12 32.38 -47.28
N LYS A 669 -47.04 31.12 -47.73
CA LYS A 669 -47.21 30.77 -49.13
C LYS A 669 -48.68 30.65 -49.50
N ARG A 670 -49.36 29.69 -48.90
CA ARG A 670 -50.75 29.33 -49.24
C ARG A 670 -51.47 28.69 -48.07
N GLY A 671 -52.79 28.64 -48.17
CA GLY A 671 -53.63 27.91 -47.24
C GLY A 671 -54.81 27.24 -47.91
N GLN A 672 -55.48 26.43 -47.13
CA GLN A 672 -56.76 25.82 -47.43
C GLN A 672 -57.59 25.91 -46.16
N VAL A 673 -58.88 26.23 -46.25
CA VAL A 673 -59.81 26.21 -45.12
C VAL A 673 -61.01 25.33 -45.46
N GLU A 674 -61.68 24.80 -44.43
CA GLU A 674 -62.84 23.94 -44.61
C GLU A 674 -64.06 24.66 -45.20
N ASP A 675 -64.89 23.89 -45.92
CA ASP A 675 -66.12 24.37 -46.56
C ASP A 675 -67.13 24.95 -45.54
N SER A 676 -67.03 24.54 -44.27
CA SER A 676 -67.84 25.01 -43.13
C SER A 676 -67.61 26.49 -42.77
N VAL A 677 -66.48 27.07 -43.20
CA VAL A 677 -66.15 28.49 -43.03
C VAL A 677 -67.03 29.39 -43.91
N GLY A 678 -67.74 28.80 -44.89
CA GLY A 678 -68.65 29.47 -45.83
C GLY A 678 -68.10 29.46 -47.25
N SER A 679 -68.98 29.51 -48.24
CA SER A 679 -68.58 29.61 -49.66
C SER A 679 -67.90 30.96 -49.91
N ASN A 680 -66.64 30.94 -50.38
CA ASN A 680 -65.86 32.11 -50.77
C ASN A 680 -65.60 33.12 -49.62
N PRO A 681 -64.88 32.74 -48.56
CA PRO A 681 -64.52 33.65 -47.48
C PRO A 681 -63.38 34.60 -47.90
N ASP A 682 -63.34 35.79 -47.30
CA ASP A 682 -62.21 36.71 -47.37
C ASP A 682 -61.28 36.43 -46.19
N LEU A 683 -60.02 36.05 -46.44
CA LEU A 683 -59.15 35.48 -45.40
C LEU A 683 -57.84 36.26 -45.23
N SER A 684 -57.46 36.50 -43.98
CA SER A 684 -56.11 36.95 -43.58
C SER A 684 -55.54 36.06 -42.49
N VAL A 685 -54.22 36.12 -42.29
CA VAL A 685 -53.49 35.36 -41.28
C VAL A 685 -52.63 36.28 -40.44
N THR A 686 -52.71 36.11 -39.13
CA THR A 686 -51.86 36.79 -38.16
C THR A 686 -51.05 35.74 -37.41
N ILE A 687 -49.77 36.00 -37.19
CA ILE A 687 -48.91 35.14 -36.36
C ILE A 687 -48.53 35.89 -35.09
N GLU A 688 -48.49 35.19 -33.97
CA GLU A 688 -48.04 35.71 -32.69
C GLU A 688 -46.89 34.83 -32.18
N VAL A 689 -45.77 35.43 -31.84
CA VAL A 689 -44.56 34.72 -31.42
C VAL A 689 -44.03 35.37 -30.15
N GLY A 690 -43.96 34.61 -29.06
CA GLY A 690 -43.49 35.14 -27.76
C GLY A 690 -44.29 36.33 -27.24
N GLY A 691 -45.58 36.45 -27.61
CA GLY A 691 -46.44 37.59 -27.27
C GLY A 691 -46.34 38.78 -28.23
N VAL A 692 -45.53 38.71 -29.29
CA VAL A 692 -45.42 39.74 -30.33
C VAL A 692 -46.22 39.33 -31.56
N THR A 693 -47.15 40.19 -31.97
CA THR A 693 -48.00 39.96 -33.15
C THR A 693 -47.34 40.47 -34.45
N TYR A 694 -47.40 39.65 -35.51
CA TYR A 694 -46.95 39.97 -36.86
C TYR A 694 -48.08 39.75 -37.86
N GLY A 695 -48.27 40.71 -38.77
CA GLY A 695 -49.39 40.76 -39.71
C GLY A 695 -50.45 41.80 -39.32
N PRO A 696 -51.70 41.64 -39.77
CA PRO A 696 -52.19 40.53 -40.58
C PRO A 696 -51.58 40.49 -41.99
N SER A 697 -51.64 39.33 -42.64
CA SER A 697 -51.37 39.22 -44.08
C SER A 697 -52.43 39.96 -44.91
N PRO A 698 -52.17 40.24 -46.20
CA PRO A 698 -53.18 40.77 -47.10
C PRO A 698 -54.42 39.87 -47.14
N THR A 699 -55.60 40.49 -47.12
CA THR A 699 -56.86 39.74 -47.24
C THR A 699 -57.02 39.24 -48.67
N ILE A 700 -57.12 37.91 -48.84
CA ILE A 700 -57.40 37.30 -50.14
C ILE A 700 -58.91 37.07 -50.23
N PRO A 701 -59.62 37.72 -51.16
CA PRO A 701 -61.06 37.65 -51.21
C PRO A 701 -61.57 36.38 -51.88
N GLY A 702 -62.72 35.90 -51.41
CA GLY A 702 -63.59 34.99 -52.15
C GLY A 702 -63.04 33.58 -52.45
N THR A 703 -62.14 33.03 -51.61
CA THR A 703 -61.54 31.71 -51.86
C THR A 703 -61.31 30.91 -50.58
N SER A 704 -61.59 29.61 -50.62
CA SER A 704 -61.22 28.67 -49.55
C SER A 704 -59.81 28.12 -49.68
N SER A 705 -59.09 28.42 -50.77
CA SER A 705 -57.69 28.04 -51.01
C SER A 705 -56.83 29.26 -51.35
N PRO A 706 -56.65 30.21 -50.41
CA PRO A 706 -55.88 31.42 -50.65
C PRO A 706 -54.39 31.12 -50.91
N VAL A 707 -53.82 31.83 -51.88
CA VAL A 707 -52.37 31.92 -52.10
C VAL A 707 -51.97 33.35 -51.72
N TRP A 708 -51.14 33.48 -50.70
CA TRP A 708 -50.68 34.78 -50.21
C TRP A 708 -49.32 35.15 -50.78
N ASP A 709 -48.39 34.18 -50.87
CA ASP A 709 -46.97 34.42 -51.16
C ASP A 709 -46.42 35.68 -50.48
N TYR A 710 -46.75 35.82 -49.19
CA TYR A 710 -46.54 37.02 -48.40
C TYR A 710 -45.42 36.82 -47.40
N THR A 711 -44.31 37.52 -47.59
CA THR A 711 -43.25 37.65 -46.59
C THR A 711 -43.63 38.75 -45.61
N PHE A 712 -43.65 38.43 -44.31
CA PHE A 712 -43.96 39.42 -43.28
C PHE A 712 -42.88 40.50 -43.28
N PRO A 713 -43.24 41.80 -43.34
CA PRO A 713 -42.28 42.89 -43.53
C PRO A 713 -41.38 43.11 -42.30
N LYS A 714 -41.88 42.74 -41.12
CA LYS A 714 -41.10 42.72 -39.88
C LYS A 714 -40.58 41.29 -39.66
N PRO A 715 -39.25 41.07 -39.54
CA PRO A 715 -38.70 39.77 -39.20
C PRO A 715 -39.28 39.27 -37.88
N VAL A 716 -39.61 37.98 -37.84
CA VAL A 716 -40.10 37.31 -36.63
C VAL A 716 -38.94 37.15 -35.66
N VAL A 717 -39.05 37.75 -34.48
CA VAL A 717 -38.05 37.60 -33.42
C VAL A 717 -38.47 36.41 -32.58
N TRP A 718 -37.61 35.41 -32.49
CA TRP A 718 -37.88 34.19 -31.74
C TRP A 718 -36.64 33.74 -30.98
N LYS A 719 -36.83 33.19 -29.79
CA LYS A 719 -35.85 32.37 -29.07
C LYS A 719 -36.47 31.03 -28.69
N ARG A 720 -35.62 30.03 -28.46
CA ARG A 720 -35.97 28.69 -28.00
C ARG A 720 -36.99 28.74 -26.86
N GLY A 721 -38.11 28.04 -27.04
CA GLY A 721 -39.21 27.97 -26.07
C GLY A 721 -40.27 29.06 -26.19
N ASP A 722 -40.07 30.10 -27.00
CA ASP A 722 -41.13 31.08 -27.24
C ASP A 722 -42.29 30.41 -28.01
N PRO A 723 -43.54 30.53 -27.52
CA PRO A 723 -44.69 29.92 -28.16
C PRO A 723 -45.04 30.62 -29.47
N VAL A 724 -45.62 29.87 -30.39
CA VAL A 724 -46.13 30.37 -31.67
C VAL A 724 -47.64 30.13 -31.73
N ALA A 725 -48.40 31.18 -32.00
CA ALA A 725 -49.83 31.10 -32.30
C ALA A 725 -50.11 31.65 -33.71
N ILE A 726 -51.03 31.01 -34.43
CA ILE A 726 -51.39 31.38 -35.81
C ILE A 726 -52.90 31.49 -35.88
N THR A 727 -53.40 32.68 -36.19
CA THR A 727 -54.83 32.98 -36.27
C THR A 727 -55.22 33.28 -37.70
N ILE A 728 -56.20 32.55 -38.21
CA ILE A 728 -56.87 32.84 -39.49
C ILE A 728 -58.13 33.65 -39.19
N THR A 729 -58.22 34.83 -39.79
CA THR A 729 -59.35 35.75 -39.63
C THR A 729 -60.18 35.75 -40.90
N LYS A 730 -61.49 35.53 -40.77
CA LYS A 730 -62.45 35.74 -41.85
C LYS A 730 -63.00 37.17 -41.78
N HIS A 731 -62.93 37.88 -42.89
CA HIS A 731 -63.53 39.20 -43.04
C HIS A 731 -64.90 39.08 -43.71
N GLY A 732 -65.85 39.91 -43.29
CA GLY A 732 -67.20 39.93 -43.85
C GLY A 732 -67.97 41.19 -43.46
N PHE A 733 -69.16 41.34 -44.03
CA PHE A 733 -70.00 42.54 -43.86
C PHE A 733 -70.42 42.81 -42.40
N LEU A 734 -70.56 41.75 -41.59
CA LEU A 734 -70.93 41.83 -40.16
C LEU A 734 -69.71 41.98 -39.23
N GLY A 735 -68.51 42.19 -39.78
CA GLY A 735 -67.25 42.30 -39.04
C GLY A 735 -66.29 41.14 -39.28
N SER A 736 -65.08 41.27 -38.73
CA SER A 736 -64.02 40.24 -38.78
C SER A 736 -64.22 39.22 -37.65
N ARG A 737 -64.01 37.94 -37.94
CA ARG A 737 -64.10 36.87 -36.95
C ARG A 737 -62.93 35.90 -37.11
N ASP A 738 -62.28 35.58 -36.00
CA ASP A 738 -61.27 34.53 -35.93
C ASP A 738 -61.95 33.19 -36.13
N ILE A 739 -61.60 32.50 -37.22
CA ILE A 739 -62.20 31.22 -37.59
C ILE A 739 -61.34 30.04 -37.17
N TYR A 740 -60.04 30.28 -36.93
CA TYR A 740 -59.11 29.24 -36.53
C TYR A 740 -57.90 29.85 -35.82
N THR A 741 -57.53 29.30 -34.66
CA THR A 741 -56.28 29.63 -33.98
C THR A 741 -55.53 28.33 -33.65
N LEU A 742 -54.32 28.20 -34.19
CA LEU A 742 -53.38 27.14 -33.84
C LEU A 742 -52.42 27.66 -32.78
N TYR A 743 -52.22 26.90 -31.72
CA TYR A 743 -51.14 27.11 -30.76
C TYR A 743 -50.08 26.03 -30.93
N SER A 744 -48.80 26.39 -30.79
CA SER A 744 -47.73 25.42 -30.59
C SER A 744 -48.02 24.56 -29.36
N ALA A 745 -47.52 23.33 -29.34
CA ALA A 745 -47.66 22.49 -28.15
C ALA A 745 -47.09 23.22 -26.92
N LYS A 746 -47.72 22.99 -25.77
CA LYS A 746 -47.26 23.58 -24.51
C LYS A 746 -45.82 23.15 -24.27
N ASP A 747 -44.94 24.12 -24.05
CA ASP A 747 -43.50 23.93 -23.83
C ASP A 747 -42.74 23.31 -25.02
N ASP A 748 -43.21 23.47 -26.28
CA ASP A 748 -42.45 23.05 -27.48
C ASP A 748 -41.20 23.95 -27.67
N PRO A 749 -39.98 23.45 -27.42
CA PRO A 749 -38.78 24.27 -27.50
C PRO A 749 -38.44 24.66 -28.94
N LEU A 750 -39.07 24.03 -29.93
CA LEU A 750 -38.88 24.25 -31.36
C LEU A 750 -40.17 24.74 -32.04
N ALA A 751 -41.03 25.49 -31.33
CA ALA A 751 -42.29 26.01 -31.88
C ALA A 751 -42.14 26.75 -33.23
N MET A 752 -40.99 27.40 -33.47
CA MET A 752 -40.66 28.05 -34.74
C MET A 752 -40.73 27.13 -35.98
N LYS A 753 -40.59 25.81 -35.80
CA LYS A 753 -40.73 24.83 -36.89
C LYS A 753 -42.09 24.89 -37.58
N LEU A 754 -43.14 25.35 -36.88
CA LEU A 754 -44.48 25.54 -37.44
C LEU A 754 -44.46 26.58 -38.58
N LEU A 755 -43.64 27.63 -38.46
CA LEU A 755 -43.49 28.68 -39.46
C LEU A 755 -42.50 28.32 -40.58
N SER A 756 -42.08 27.06 -40.66
CA SER A 756 -41.13 26.54 -41.67
C SER A 756 -41.64 25.27 -42.35
N THR A 757 -42.92 24.95 -42.17
CA THR A 757 -43.50 23.69 -42.65
C THR A 757 -44.96 23.85 -43.06
N THR A 758 -45.54 22.74 -43.51
CA THR A 758 -46.97 22.62 -43.76
C THR A 758 -47.68 22.19 -42.49
N ILE A 759 -48.58 23.03 -41.99
CA ILE A 759 -49.35 22.81 -40.77
C ILE A 759 -50.72 22.25 -41.10
N ARG A 760 -51.15 21.22 -40.37
CA ARG A 760 -52.52 20.69 -40.37
C ARG A 760 -53.11 20.72 -38.94
N PRO A 761 -54.41 21.00 -38.76
CA PRO A 761 -55.08 20.90 -37.47
C PRO A 761 -55.03 19.49 -36.90
N ALA A 762 -54.85 19.39 -35.58
CA ALA A 762 -54.85 18.11 -34.86
C ALA A 762 -56.19 17.34 -34.95
N GLY A 763 -57.29 18.01 -35.32
CA GLY A 763 -58.63 17.44 -35.42
C GLY A 763 -59.00 16.76 -36.76
N GLY A 764 -58.05 16.58 -37.69
CA GLY A 764 -58.31 15.86 -38.95
C GLY A 764 -59.05 16.66 -40.04
N GLY A 765 -58.97 17.99 -39.99
CA GLY A 765 -59.62 18.92 -40.93
C GLY A 765 -58.94 19.08 -42.30
N LYS A 766 -59.66 19.66 -43.26
CA LYS A 766 -59.09 20.08 -44.58
C LYS A 766 -58.28 21.39 -44.49
N THR A 767 -58.31 22.05 -43.34
CA THR A 767 -57.57 23.30 -43.15
C THR A 767 -56.06 23.04 -43.19
N LEU A 768 -55.31 23.84 -43.94
CA LEU A 768 -53.88 23.70 -44.17
C LEU A 768 -53.26 25.09 -44.25
N LEU A 769 -52.08 25.30 -43.67
CA LEU A 769 -51.25 26.48 -43.95
C LEU A 769 -49.85 26.03 -44.33
N VAL A 770 -49.26 26.68 -45.33
CA VAL A 770 -47.88 26.41 -45.75
C VAL A 770 -47.05 27.67 -45.48
N PHE A 771 -46.09 27.54 -44.58
CA PHE A 771 -45.09 28.55 -44.28
C PHE A 771 -43.71 28.12 -44.76
N GLU A 772 -42.89 29.10 -45.11
CA GLU A 772 -41.46 28.94 -45.33
C GLU A 772 -40.72 29.96 -44.46
N SER A 773 -39.60 29.56 -43.86
CA SER A 773 -38.70 30.49 -43.20
C SER A 773 -37.24 30.11 -43.39
N ASP A 774 -36.34 31.01 -42.99
CA ASP A 774 -34.89 30.77 -42.93
C ASP A 774 -34.44 29.98 -41.69
N PHE A 775 -35.37 29.55 -40.83
CA PHE A 775 -35.10 28.63 -39.73
C PHE A 775 -34.81 27.22 -40.26
N ASN A 776 -33.57 26.76 -40.07
CA ASN A 776 -33.13 25.41 -40.45
C ASN A 776 -32.62 24.61 -39.24
N LEU A 777 -33.10 23.37 -39.14
CA LEU A 777 -32.62 22.40 -38.16
C LEU A 777 -31.38 21.68 -38.74
N PRO A 778 -30.18 21.81 -38.13
CA PRO A 778 -28.99 21.14 -38.63
C PRO A 778 -29.14 19.62 -38.48
N SER A 779 -28.63 18.88 -39.47
CA SER A 779 -28.55 17.42 -39.41
C SER A 779 -27.15 16.99 -38.98
N LEU A 780 -27.10 16.05 -38.03
CA LEU A 780 -25.84 15.43 -37.61
C LEU A 780 -25.42 14.38 -38.64
N PRO A 781 -24.11 14.24 -38.96
CA PRO A 781 -23.62 13.19 -39.83
C PRO A 781 -23.92 11.82 -39.22
N LYS A 782 -24.41 10.91 -40.06
CA LYS A 782 -24.77 9.56 -39.63
C LYS A 782 -23.52 8.77 -39.23
N PRO A 783 -23.50 8.11 -38.06
CA PRO A 783 -22.41 7.22 -37.67
C PRO A 783 -22.48 5.93 -38.51
N GLU A 784 -21.72 5.88 -39.60
CA GLU A 784 -21.51 4.68 -40.42
C GLU A 784 -20.76 3.58 -39.66
#